data_AF-A0A7J6N1P5-F1
#
_entry.id   AF-A0A7J6N1P5-F1
#
_cell.length_a   1.000
_cell.length_b   1.000
_cell.length_c   1.000
_cell.angle_alpha   90.00
_cell.angle_beta   90.00
_cell.angle_gamma   90.00
#
_symmetry.space_group_name_H-M   'P 1'
#
loop_
_entity.id
_entity.type
_entity.pdbx_description
1 polymer ?
#
loop_
_entity_poly.entity_id
_entity_poly.type
_entity_poly.pdbx_seq_one_letter_code
_entity_poly.pdbx_strand_id
1 'polypeptide(L)'
;MLSQQTSVGVAATATTVAAAAVGLFLYTRRTSSEGSKAVEEERLARIDKLIVYPVKSAAGINVDSCELTRKGLKYDRIYCIVVPSNDKDKEIIGDYRVLTQRENAKLSLIHPSMPTEEGVTLTFREGCGHDTIHVPLLHDRQRISSILWGIKAVGMDQGDDVAEWLSRCLGEPGARLIKSVGEDEYLRPFPEKDGGIEGDAIELSDGFPVLVLSRASSSSFLSRVPIDVGRSMDYRRFRTNILLDGCAPFTEDKYATLRFEQHPDCWLDLARPCNRCTIPSVDPDTGVMDKKTKEPFPTLMTYRRGGLVVDSCHPRHTPFLSAHKRRVFIGVNAIARFVDPTTFPVLHVGDTLPSLQNELIGVEAELLAGYLHRKGASAKAVRKTLSLDEKYEIAQDEMRAVKDEIVQSSKRGDHNLEILKALMEETDIRAAEVKRDAFEFRRDIVVGAENPRTGKTIAERVLRHFEDKLTQKDMLLSKLTAKNQAMKVAIRKAEGQLREKEQGGDGLQYIDFHKLQIENQQFVSKIEEANKELVDLKKTHAKVTKQVNGMKNRIGDLLGEEAVLKEEIEKRKCMLSKAEQDIIRVVAEKDKARKENDKIRIQSRNLANAGNGSPEGDSDGPQFMECLLLKVEEQNLEKKKKDLERKVRARLLSTRYFADSSRSPKEGSELVSDETSYEKSC
;
A
#
# COMPACT_ATOMS: atom_id res chain seq x y z
N MET A 1 22.91 -46.44 -43.56
CA MET A 1 21.61 -45.84 -43.94
C MET A 1 20.42 -46.47 -43.19
N LEU A 2 20.54 -46.82 -41.91
CA LEU A 2 19.44 -47.40 -41.12
C LEU A 2 19.18 -46.70 -39.77
N SER A 3 19.89 -45.62 -39.44
CA SER A 3 19.66 -44.84 -38.21
C SER A 3 19.02 -43.46 -38.43
N GLN A 4 18.76 -43.06 -39.68
CA GLN A 4 18.10 -41.78 -40.00
C GLN A 4 16.62 -41.91 -40.39
N GLN A 5 16.10 -43.13 -40.61
CA GLN A 5 14.68 -43.34 -40.93
C GLN A 5 13.80 -43.57 -39.69
N THR A 6 14.37 -43.84 -38.51
CA THR A 6 13.60 -44.12 -37.30
C THR A 6 13.22 -42.88 -36.49
N SER A 7 13.93 -41.74 -36.61
CA SER A 7 13.57 -40.53 -35.86
C SER A 7 12.44 -39.71 -36.50
N VAL A 8 12.27 -39.79 -37.82
CA VAL A 8 11.22 -39.05 -38.56
C VAL A 8 9.84 -39.72 -38.39
N GLY A 9 9.80 -41.05 -38.25
CA GLY A 9 8.55 -41.80 -38.02
C GLY A 9 7.93 -41.55 -36.65
N VAL A 10 8.75 -41.46 -35.59
CA VAL A 10 8.26 -41.28 -34.20
C VAL A 10 7.71 -39.87 -33.97
N ALA A 11 8.31 -38.85 -34.59
CA ALA A 11 7.83 -37.47 -34.50
C ALA A 11 6.50 -37.28 -35.24
N ALA A 12 6.31 -37.93 -36.40
CA ALA A 12 5.07 -37.85 -37.18
C ALA A 12 3.90 -38.58 -36.49
N THR A 13 4.16 -39.69 -35.80
CA THR A 13 3.15 -40.41 -35.00
C THR A 13 2.75 -39.66 -33.73
N ALA A 14 3.67 -38.94 -33.10
CA ALA A 14 3.37 -38.15 -31.90
C ALA A 14 2.48 -36.94 -32.20
N THR A 15 2.70 -36.25 -33.33
CA THR A 15 1.84 -35.12 -33.75
C THR A 15 0.46 -35.56 -34.18
N THR A 16 0.31 -36.71 -34.83
CA THR A 16 -1.02 -37.23 -35.22
C THR A 16 -1.83 -37.70 -34.02
N VAL A 17 -1.20 -38.35 -33.03
CA VAL A 17 -1.88 -38.76 -31.79
C VAL A 17 -2.29 -37.53 -30.95
N ALA A 18 -1.44 -36.50 -30.87
CA ALA A 18 -1.79 -35.25 -30.18
C ALA A 18 -2.94 -34.50 -30.87
N ALA A 19 -2.94 -34.43 -32.20
CA ALA A 19 -4.03 -33.81 -32.96
C ALA A 19 -5.35 -34.60 -32.83
N ALA A 20 -5.29 -35.93 -32.83
CA ALA A 20 -6.46 -36.79 -32.61
C ALA A 20 -7.00 -36.68 -31.17
N ALA A 21 -6.13 -36.56 -30.16
CA ALA A 21 -6.54 -36.35 -28.77
C ALA A 21 -7.19 -34.97 -28.56
N VAL A 22 -6.64 -33.91 -29.19
CA VAL A 22 -7.26 -32.58 -29.19
C VAL A 22 -8.57 -32.59 -29.97
N GLY A 23 -8.62 -33.27 -31.12
CA GLY A 23 -9.85 -33.44 -31.89
C GLY A 23 -10.94 -34.18 -31.12
N LEU A 24 -10.59 -35.25 -30.39
CA LEU A 24 -11.51 -36.00 -29.54
C LEU A 24 -11.93 -35.20 -28.30
N PHE A 25 -11.03 -34.42 -27.70
CA PHE A 25 -11.34 -33.48 -26.62
C PHE A 25 -12.28 -32.35 -27.07
N LEU A 26 -12.08 -31.80 -28.27
CA LEU A 26 -12.97 -30.79 -28.85
C LEU A 26 -14.31 -31.39 -29.29
N TYR A 27 -14.31 -32.61 -29.82
CA TYR A 27 -15.51 -33.34 -30.21
C TYR A 27 -16.36 -33.71 -28.98
N THR A 28 -15.75 -34.28 -27.93
CA THR A 28 -16.44 -34.58 -26.66
C THR A 28 -16.95 -33.32 -25.96
N ARG A 29 -16.22 -32.20 -26.03
CA ARG A 29 -16.69 -30.91 -25.51
C ARG A 29 -17.86 -30.34 -26.35
N ARG A 30 -17.87 -30.59 -27.65
CA ARG A 30 -18.94 -30.17 -28.58
C ARG A 30 -20.18 -31.03 -28.45
N THR A 31 -20.05 -32.36 -28.31
CA THR A 31 -21.18 -33.27 -28.09
C THR A 31 -21.77 -33.10 -26.68
N SER A 32 -20.96 -32.78 -25.67
CA SER A 32 -21.46 -32.35 -24.35
C SER A 32 -22.14 -30.98 -24.39
N SER A 33 -21.70 -30.08 -25.29
CA SER A 33 -22.35 -28.78 -25.52
C SER A 33 -23.63 -28.87 -26.35
N GLU A 34 -23.77 -29.85 -27.24
CA GLU A 34 -24.95 -30.04 -28.08
C GLU A 34 -26.00 -30.92 -27.38
N GLY A 35 -25.58 -31.85 -26.50
CA GLY A 35 -26.47 -32.65 -25.66
C GLY A 35 -27.07 -31.91 -24.45
N SER A 36 -26.46 -30.82 -23.98
CA SER A 36 -26.99 -29.96 -22.90
C SER A 36 -27.85 -28.78 -23.39
N LYS A 37 -27.92 -28.53 -24.71
CA LYS A 37 -28.71 -27.42 -25.28
C LYS A 37 -30.18 -27.76 -25.53
N ALA A 38 -30.57 -29.01 -25.38
CA ALA A 38 -31.97 -29.42 -25.39
C ALA A 38 -32.39 -29.69 -23.94
N VAL A 39 -33.29 -28.84 -23.42
CA VAL A 39 -33.81 -28.80 -22.03
C VAL A 39 -33.00 -27.95 -21.03
N GLU A 40 -32.60 -26.74 -21.42
CA GLU A 40 -32.51 -25.61 -20.47
C GLU A 40 -33.72 -24.70 -20.75
N GLU A 41 -34.86 -24.98 -20.11
CA GLU A 41 -35.82 -23.91 -19.84
C GLU A 41 -35.06 -22.83 -19.05
N GLU A 42 -35.07 -21.60 -19.55
CA GLU A 42 -34.58 -20.39 -18.87
C GLU A 42 -35.18 -20.31 -17.46
N ARG A 43 -34.50 -20.89 -16.46
CA ARG A 43 -34.92 -20.75 -15.06
C ARG A 43 -34.52 -19.36 -14.60
N LEU A 44 -35.46 -18.42 -14.69
CA LEU A 44 -35.42 -17.14 -13.98
C LEU A 44 -35.16 -17.41 -12.49
N ALA A 45 -34.15 -16.74 -11.94
CA ALA A 45 -33.95 -16.74 -10.50
C ALA A 45 -35.17 -16.10 -9.82
N ARG A 46 -35.61 -16.64 -8.69
CA ARG A 46 -36.80 -16.16 -7.98
C ARG A 46 -36.67 -16.28 -6.47
N ILE A 47 -37.49 -15.53 -5.75
CA ILE A 47 -37.65 -15.70 -4.30
C ILE A 47 -38.34 -17.05 -4.05
N ASP A 48 -37.66 -17.93 -3.33
CA ASP A 48 -38.19 -19.23 -2.94
C ASP A 48 -38.82 -19.20 -1.54
N LYS A 49 -38.19 -18.49 -0.60
CA LYS A 49 -38.75 -18.27 0.74
C LYS A 49 -38.43 -16.88 1.23
N LEU A 50 -39.43 -16.26 1.85
CA LEU A 50 -39.29 -15.11 2.73
C LEU A 50 -39.38 -15.61 4.17
N ILE A 51 -38.40 -15.21 4.99
CA ILE A 51 -38.26 -15.68 6.37
C ILE A 51 -38.06 -14.49 7.29
N VAL A 52 -38.98 -14.33 8.23
CA VAL A 52 -38.95 -13.27 9.25
C VAL A 52 -38.56 -13.89 10.59
N TYR A 53 -37.68 -13.22 11.35
CA TYR A 53 -37.30 -13.64 12.71
C TYR A 53 -37.75 -12.58 13.72
N PRO A 54 -39.02 -12.53 14.14
CA PRO A 54 -39.52 -11.48 15.02
C PRO A 54 -38.73 -11.32 16.31
N VAL A 55 -38.34 -12.44 16.91
CA VAL A 55 -37.50 -12.48 18.11
C VAL A 55 -36.07 -12.85 17.70
N LYS A 56 -35.11 -11.99 18.08
CA LYS A 56 -33.68 -12.22 17.88
C LYS A 56 -33.30 -13.58 18.48
N SER A 57 -32.56 -14.38 17.71
CA SER A 57 -32.12 -15.73 18.10
C SER A 57 -33.24 -16.77 18.24
N ALA A 58 -34.50 -16.45 17.94
CA ALA A 58 -35.60 -17.42 17.92
C ALA A 58 -35.77 -18.09 16.54
N ALA A 59 -36.70 -19.02 16.40
CA ALA A 59 -37.06 -19.64 15.14
C ALA A 59 -37.62 -18.61 14.14
N GLY A 60 -37.41 -18.88 12.85
CA GLY A 60 -37.94 -18.06 11.75
C GLY A 60 -39.31 -18.52 11.29
N ILE A 61 -40.08 -17.59 10.74
CA ILE A 61 -41.41 -17.83 10.17
C ILE A 61 -41.30 -17.70 8.66
N ASN A 62 -41.66 -18.75 7.92
CA ASN A 62 -41.81 -18.65 6.47
C ASN A 62 -43.12 -17.91 6.17
N VAL A 63 -43.06 -16.90 5.32
CA VAL A 63 -44.22 -16.12 4.88
C VAL A 63 -44.29 -16.11 3.36
N ASP A 64 -45.51 -16.04 2.81
CA ASP A 64 -45.72 -15.97 1.36
C ASP A 64 -45.45 -14.56 0.81
N SER A 65 -45.56 -13.55 1.66
CA SER A 65 -45.29 -12.16 1.32
C SER A 65 -44.88 -11.34 2.53
N CYS A 66 -44.03 -10.32 2.34
CA CYS A 66 -43.63 -9.41 3.40
C CYS A 66 -43.24 -8.04 2.85
N GLU A 67 -43.67 -6.97 3.53
CA GLU A 67 -43.24 -5.61 3.24
C GLU A 67 -41.73 -5.45 3.49
N LEU A 68 -41.01 -4.94 2.48
CA LEU A 68 -39.59 -4.63 2.56
C LEU A 68 -39.41 -3.16 2.96
N THR A 69 -38.83 -2.94 4.14
CA THR A 69 -38.56 -1.60 4.69
C THR A 69 -37.07 -1.28 4.65
N ARG A 70 -36.69 -0.03 4.93
CA ARG A 70 -35.28 0.36 5.16
C ARG A 70 -34.58 -0.47 6.25
N LYS A 71 -35.34 -0.94 7.24
CA LYS A 71 -34.84 -1.75 8.37
C LYS A 71 -34.82 -3.25 8.06
N GLY A 72 -35.23 -3.66 6.85
CA GLY A 72 -35.34 -5.05 6.41
C GLY A 72 -36.78 -5.50 6.23
N LEU A 73 -37.02 -6.81 6.28
CA LEU A 73 -38.38 -7.34 6.24
C LEU A 73 -39.17 -6.84 7.46
N LYS A 74 -40.42 -6.43 7.25
CA LYS A 74 -41.29 -5.95 8.32
C LYS A 74 -41.35 -6.98 9.45
N TYR A 75 -41.22 -6.49 10.68
CA TYR A 75 -41.14 -7.28 11.91
C TYR A 75 -39.88 -8.13 12.11
N ASP A 76 -38.86 -8.07 11.24
CA ASP A 76 -37.62 -8.80 11.49
C ASP A 76 -36.85 -8.21 12.69
N ARG A 77 -36.63 -9.05 13.71
CA ARG A 77 -35.82 -8.77 14.90
C ARG A 77 -36.24 -7.50 15.63
N ILE A 78 -37.55 -7.27 15.72
CA ILE A 78 -38.15 -6.20 16.51
C ILE A 78 -38.18 -6.54 18.01
N TYR A 79 -37.99 -7.81 18.38
CA TYR A 79 -37.86 -8.26 19.77
C TYR A 79 -36.49 -8.87 20.04
N CYS A 80 -35.99 -8.77 21.28
CA CYS A 80 -34.89 -9.60 21.76
C CYS A 80 -35.10 -10.02 23.22
N ILE A 81 -34.40 -11.08 23.61
CA ILE A 81 -34.43 -11.58 24.99
C ILE A 81 -33.17 -11.06 25.69
N VAL A 82 -33.34 -10.52 26.88
CA VAL A 82 -32.27 -9.96 27.71
C VAL A 82 -32.25 -10.64 29.08
N VAL A 83 -31.08 -10.70 29.69
CA VAL A 83 -30.87 -11.27 31.03
C VAL A 83 -30.04 -10.29 31.86
N PRO A 84 -30.12 -10.34 33.21
CA PRO A 84 -29.35 -9.44 34.06
C PRO A 84 -27.85 -9.54 33.77
N SER A 85 -27.17 -8.39 33.72
CA SER A 85 -25.72 -8.34 33.56
C SER A 85 -25.05 -8.70 34.88
N ASN A 86 -24.01 -9.53 34.86
CA ASN A 86 -23.24 -9.87 36.06
C ASN A 86 -22.02 -8.96 36.20
N ASP A 87 -21.60 -8.66 37.44
CA ASP A 87 -20.46 -7.80 37.81
C ASP A 87 -19.10 -8.14 37.16
N LYS A 88 -18.99 -9.28 36.47
CA LYS A 88 -17.79 -9.70 35.73
C LYS A 88 -17.73 -9.14 34.32
N ASP A 89 -18.84 -8.66 33.78
CA ASP A 89 -18.92 -8.04 32.45
C ASP A 89 -18.63 -6.52 32.56
N LYS A 90 -17.53 -6.16 33.23
CA LYS A 90 -17.18 -4.78 33.68
C LYS A 90 -17.00 -3.72 32.58
N GLU A 91 -17.14 -4.09 31.31
CA GLU A 91 -17.19 -3.13 30.19
C GLU A 91 -18.62 -2.81 29.73
N ILE A 92 -19.64 -3.40 30.36
CA ILE A 92 -21.05 -3.22 30.00
C ILE A 92 -21.68 -2.09 30.83
N ILE A 93 -21.93 -0.94 30.20
CA ILE A 93 -22.82 0.11 30.70
C ILE A 93 -24.29 -0.36 30.54
N GLY A 94 -24.87 -1.02 31.55
CA GLY A 94 -26.30 -1.35 31.59
C GLY A 94 -26.67 -2.51 32.51
N ASP A 95 -27.94 -2.55 32.95
CA ASP A 95 -28.44 -3.57 33.89
C ASP A 95 -28.69 -4.94 33.23
N TYR A 96 -28.76 -4.99 31.89
CA TYR A 96 -29.07 -6.19 31.12
C TYR A 96 -28.13 -6.39 29.92
N ARG A 97 -27.91 -7.65 29.55
CA ARG A 97 -27.24 -8.07 28.30
C ARG A 97 -28.19 -8.87 27.42
N VAL A 98 -27.98 -8.83 26.10
CA VAL A 98 -28.78 -9.61 25.14
C VAL A 98 -28.37 -11.08 25.19
N LEU A 99 -29.34 -11.97 25.42
CA LEU A 99 -29.14 -13.41 25.36
C LEU A 99 -29.20 -13.90 23.90
N THR A 100 -28.18 -14.64 23.47
CA THR A 100 -28.11 -15.15 22.09
C THR A 100 -28.00 -16.67 22.02
N GLN A 101 -28.29 -17.27 20.85
CA GLN A 101 -28.12 -18.71 20.61
C GLN A 101 -26.68 -19.22 20.87
N ARG A 102 -25.69 -18.32 20.95
CA ARG A 102 -24.30 -18.67 21.31
C ARG A 102 -24.18 -19.07 22.78
N GLU A 103 -24.96 -18.43 23.63
CA GLU A 103 -24.97 -18.64 25.08
C GLU A 103 -26.02 -19.69 25.44
N ASN A 104 -27.23 -19.57 24.89
CA ASN A 104 -28.31 -20.50 25.13
C ASN A 104 -28.98 -20.94 23.82
N ALA A 105 -28.59 -22.13 23.35
CA ALA A 105 -29.07 -22.69 22.09
C ALA A 105 -30.57 -23.02 22.08
N LYS A 106 -31.21 -23.15 23.26
CA LYS A 106 -32.66 -23.36 23.40
C LYS A 106 -33.49 -22.19 22.89
N LEU A 107 -32.89 -21.01 22.69
CA LEU A 107 -33.57 -19.89 22.02
C LEU A 107 -34.11 -20.29 20.64
N SER A 108 -33.45 -21.20 19.93
CA SER A 108 -33.95 -21.72 18.64
C SER A 108 -35.28 -22.45 18.73
N LEU A 109 -35.65 -22.95 19.92
CA LEU A 109 -36.89 -23.68 20.19
C LEU A 109 -38.07 -22.75 20.51
N ILE A 110 -37.84 -21.44 20.58
CA ILE A 110 -38.91 -20.45 20.67
C ILE A 110 -39.42 -20.16 19.26
N HIS A 111 -40.67 -20.52 19.01
CA HIS A 111 -41.38 -20.29 17.76
C HIS A 111 -42.36 -19.12 17.94
N PRO A 112 -42.02 -17.92 17.43
CA PRO A 112 -42.95 -16.81 17.43
C PRO A 112 -44.03 -16.99 16.35
N SER A 113 -45.22 -16.45 16.59
CA SER A 113 -46.20 -16.12 15.55
C SER A 113 -45.78 -14.81 14.86
N MET A 114 -46.42 -14.50 13.72
CA MET A 114 -46.27 -13.16 13.15
C MET A 114 -46.85 -12.12 14.13
N PRO A 115 -46.14 -11.01 14.40
CA PRO A 115 -46.67 -9.94 15.23
C PRO A 115 -47.91 -9.30 14.60
N THR A 116 -48.88 -8.97 15.45
CA THR A 116 -50.14 -8.31 15.09
C THR A 116 -50.38 -7.13 16.04
N GLU A 117 -51.47 -6.38 15.86
CA GLU A 117 -51.88 -5.33 16.79
C GLU A 117 -52.21 -5.88 18.18
N GLU A 118 -52.69 -7.13 18.27
CA GLU A 118 -52.99 -7.81 19.53
C GLU A 118 -51.72 -8.26 20.26
N GLY A 119 -50.60 -8.40 19.55
CA GLY A 119 -49.32 -8.83 20.10
C GLY A 119 -48.68 -9.98 19.34
N VAL A 120 -47.88 -10.78 20.04
CA VAL A 120 -47.15 -11.93 19.49
C VAL A 120 -47.32 -13.15 20.41
N THR A 121 -47.57 -14.31 19.82
CA THR A 121 -47.63 -15.58 20.55
C THR A 121 -46.29 -16.28 20.44
N LEU A 122 -45.72 -16.71 21.56
CA LEU A 122 -44.46 -17.45 21.62
C LEU A 122 -44.76 -18.89 22.04
N THR A 123 -44.30 -19.86 21.25
CA THR A 123 -44.39 -21.30 21.57
C THR A 123 -43.00 -21.87 21.79
N PHE A 124 -42.71 -22.39 22.98
CA PHE A 124 -41.49 -23.14 23.26
C PHE A 124 -41.72 -24.63 22.95
N ARG A 125 -40.90 -25.22 22.08
CA ARG A 125 -41.03 -26.62 21.65
C ARG A 125 -39.79 -27.42 22.05
N GLU A 126 -39.91 -28.31 23.02
CA GLU A 126 -38.79 -29.15 23.47
C GLU A 126 -39.24 -30.62 23.52
N GLY A 127 -38.59 -31.46 22.69
CA GLY A 127 -38.98 -32.85 22.53
C GLY A 127 -40.42 -32.99 22.00
N CYS A 128 -41.26 -33.73 22.71
CA CYS A 128 -42.69 -33.89 22.39
C CYS A 128 -43.59 -32.86 23.09
N GLY A 129 -43.04 -32.02 23.98
CA GLY A 129 -43.79 -31.01 24.73
C GLY A 129 -43.80 -29.67 24.03
N HIS A 130 -44.87 -28.91 24.24
CA HIS A 130 -44.91 -27.50 23.88
C HIS A 130 -45.58 -26.67 24.99
N ASP A 131 -45.07 -25.47 25.21
CA ASP A 131 -45.67 -24.47 26.09
C ASP A 131 -45.85 -23.17 25.32
N THR A 132 -46.90 -22.41 25.59
CA THR A 132 -47.29 -21.25 24.79
C THR A 132 -47.69 -20.09 25.68
N ILE A 133 -47.23 -18.90 25.32
CA ILE A 133 -47.64 -17.64 25.94
C ILE A 133 -48.03 -16.62 24.88
N HIS A 134 -49.12 -15.91 25.11
CA HIS A 134 -49.47 -14.74 24.32
C HIS A 134 -48.89 -13.49 24.99
N VAL A 135 -48.13 -12.71 24.23
CA VAL A 135 -47.49 -11.49 24.69
C VAL A 135 -48.23 -10.31 24.06
N PRO A 136 -49.06 -9.59 24.83
CA PRO A 136 -49.79 -8.43 24.31
C PRO A 136 -48.83 -7.31 23.92
N LEU A 137 -49.22 -6.49 22.95
CA LEU A 137 -48.41 -5.36 22.50
C LEU A 137 -48.44 -4.24 23.56
N LEU A 138 -47.45 -4.22 24.45
CA LEU A 138 -47.32 -3.19 25.49
C LEU A 138 -46.55 -1.98 24.95
N HIS A 139 -47.20 -0.81 24.97
CA HIS A 139 -46.65 0.45 24.46
C HIS A 139 -46.10 1.36 25.58
N ASP A 140 -46.68 1.32 26.77
CA ASP A 140 -46.37 2.25 27.88
C ASP A 140 -45.69 1.55 29.08
N ARG A 141 -44.62 0.78 28.82
CA ARG A 141 -43.87 0.06 29.86
C ARG A 141 -42.47 0.61 30.07
N GLN A 142 -41.84 0.15 31.16
CA GLN A 142 -40.48 0.50 31.50
C GLN A 142 -39.53 0.20 30.33
N ARG A 143 -38.70 1.19 29.98
CA ARG A 143 -37.62 1.02 29.01
C ARG A 143 -36.44 0.35 29.70
N ILE A 144 -35.98 -0.76 29.14
CA ILE A 144 -34.80 -1.48 29.59
C ILE A 144 -33.64 -1.12 28.68
N SER A 145 -32.53 -0.69 29.28
CA SER A 145 -31.27 -0.51 28.59
C SER A 145 -30.51 -1.84 28.56
N SER A 146 -30.10 -2.24 27.37
CA SER A 146 -29.28 -3.43 27.13
C SER A 146 -28.06 -3.09 26.28
N ILE A 147 -27.07 -3.98 26.22
CA ILE A 147 -25.96 -3.86 25.28
C ILE A 147 -26.05 -4.92 24.19
N LEU A 148 -26.01 -4.44 22.95
CA LEU A 148 -25.94 -5.25 21.75
C LEU A 148 -24.66 -4.90 20.98
N TRP A 149 -23.67 -5.78 20.99
CA TRP A 149 -22.37 -5.61 20.32
C TRP A 149 -21.59 -4.35 20.75
N GLY A 150 -21.60 -4.02 22.04
CA GLY A 150 -20.93 -2.84 22.60
C GLY A 150 -21.68 -1.52 22.36
N ILE A 151 -22.86 -1.57 21.75
CA ILE A 151 -23.73 -0.42 21.53
C ILE A 151 -24.95 -0.55 22.44
N LYS A 152 -25.32 0.54 23.12
CA LYS A 152 -26.53 0.61 23.94
C LYS A 152 -27.75 0.43 23.04
N ALA A 153 -28.59 -0.56 23.36
CA ALA A 153 -29.88 -0.81 22.72
C ALA A 153 -30.97 -0.70 23.80
N VAL A 154 -31.94 0.17 23.56
CA VAL A 154 -33.06 0.38 24.46
C VAL A 154 -34.28 -0.34 23.89
N GLY A 155 -35.01 -1.07 24.73
CA GLY A 155 -36.27 -1.69 24.34
C GLY A 155 -37.32 -1.58 25.43
N MET A 156 -38.58 -1.63 25.02
CA MET A 156 -39.74 -1.66 25.90
C MET A 156 -39.92 -3.07 26.48
N ASP A 157 -39.94 -3.18 27.80
CA ASP A 157 -40.20 -4.44 28.48
C ASP A 157 -41.63 -4.93 28.22
N GLN A 158 -41.78 -6.22 27.91
CA GLN A 158 -43.06 -6.84 27.54
C GLN A 158 -43.78 -7.52 28.72
N GLY A 159 -43.31 -7.31 29.96
CA GLY A 159 -44.02 -7.68 31.19
C GLY A 159 -43.47 -8.90 31.93
N ASP A 160 -43.94 -9.09 33.16
CA ASP A 160 -43.45 -10.13 34.06
C ASP A 160 -43.90 -11.54 33.65
N ASP A 161 -45.11 -11.70 33.09
CA ASP A 161 -45.62 -13.01 32.66
C ASP A 161 -44.72 -13.68 31.61
N VAL A 162 -44.30 -12.91 30.59
CA VAL A 162 -43.36 -13.40 29.58
C VAL A 162 -41.96 -13.57 30.14
N ALA A 163 -41.56 -12.77 31.13
CA ALA A 163 -40.27 -12.92 31.79
C ALA A 163 -40.18 -14.23 32.59
N GLU A 164 -41.23 -14.56 33.35
CA GLU A 164 -41.33 -15.83 34.09
C GLU A 164 -41.36 -17.03 33.14
N TRP A 165 -42.15 -16.94 32.06
CA TRP A 165 -42.22 -17.97 31.03
C TRP A 165 -40.87 -18.21 30.36
N LEU A 166 -40.17 -17.14 29.96
CA LEU A 166 -38.84 -17.23 29.35
C LEU A 166 -37.80 -17.79 30.32
N SER A 167 -37.81 -17.31 31.57
CA SER A 167 -36.87 -17.78 32.60
C SER A 167 -36.99 -19.27 32.84
N ARG A 168 -38.23 -19.79 32.86
CA ARG A 168 -38.52 -21.22 33.02
C ARG A 168 -38.14 -22.04 31.78
N CYS A 169 -38.53 -21.61 30.58
CA CYS A 169 -38.27 -22.37 29.34
C CYS A 169 -36.76 -22.44 29.02
N LEU A 170 -36.03 -21.34 29.24
CA LEU A 170 -34.60 -21.24 28.91
C LEU A 170 -33.69 -21.69 30.05
N GLY A 171 -34.20 -21.76 31.28
CA GLY A 171 -33.38 -22.00 32.49
C GLY A 171 -32.48 -20.82 32.83
N GLU A 172 -32.92 -19.59 32.51
CA GLU A 172 -32.16 -18.35 32.64
C GLU A 172 -32.91 -17.38 33.57
N PRO A 173 -32.59 -17.34 34.87
CA PRO A 173 -33.30 -16.48 35.82
C PRO A 173 -33.21 -15.00 35.44
N GLY A 174 -34.35 -14.32 35.42
CA GLY A 174 -34.43 -12.90 35.08
C GLY A 174 -34.44 -12.61 33.57
N ALA A 175 -34.64 -13.62 32.73
CA ALA A 175 -34.83 -13.43 31.30
C ALA A 175 -36.09 -12.57 31.05
N ARG A 176 -35.96 -11.49 30.29
CA ARG A 176 -37.06 -10.61 29.88
C ARG A 176 -37.12 -10.47 28.38
N LEU A 177 -38.31 -10.23 27.84
CA LEU A 177 -38.52 -9.90 26.44
C LEU A 177 -38.60 -8.39 26.28
N ILE A 178 -37.79 -7.81 25.40
CA ILE A 178 -37.87 -6.40 25.05
C ILE A 178 -38.25 -6.22 23.58
N LYS A 179 -39.02 -5.18 23.29
CA LYS A 179 -39.40 -4.73 21.95
C LYS A 179 -38.65 -3.47 21.58
N SER A 180 -38.21 -3.34 20.34
CA SER A 180 -37.67 -2.09 19.77
C SER A 180 -38.66 -0.93 19.96
N VAL A 181 -38.17 0.21 20.43
CA VAL A 181 -38.98 1.41 20.72
C VAL A 181 -39.44 2.11 19.42
N GLY A 182 -38.80 1.83 18.28
CA GLY A 182 -39.18 2.39 16.97
C GLY A 182 -38.88 3.88 16.77
N GLU A 183 -38.60 4.63 17.85
CA GLU A 183 -38.20 6.04 17.88
C GLU A 183 -36.75 6.24 17.43
N ASP A 184 -36.50 7.23 16.56
CA ASP A 184 -35.19 7.49 15.94
C ASP A 184 -34.05 7.70 16.94
N GLU A 185 -34.32 8.27 18.12
CA GLU A 185 -33.31 8.50 19.17
C GLU A 185 -32.71 7.20 19.72
N TYR A 186 -33.47 6.10 19.67
CA TYR A 186 -33.06 4.80 20.25
C TYR A 186 -32.69 3.76 19.19
N LEU A 187 -32.84 4.10 17.90
CA LEU A 187 -32.42 3.26 16.80
C LEU A 187 -30.91 3.32 16.62
N ARG A 188 -30.29 2.18 16.30
CA ARG A 188 -28.85 2.15 16.06
C ARG A 188 -28.59 2.61 14.62
N PRO A 189 -27.77 3.66 14.41
CA PRO A 189 -27.44 4.10 13.06
C PRO A 189 -26.71 2.99 12.30
N PHE A 190 -27.07 2.81 11.03
CA PHE A 190 -26.37 1.86 10.18
C PHE A 190 -25.00 2.42 9.78
N PRO A 191 -23.88 1.68 9.92
CA PRO A 191 -22.56 2.21 9.63
C PRO A 191 -22.35 2.59 8.16
N GLU A 192 -21.91 3.81 7.89
CA GLU A 192 -21.59 4.30 6.53
C GLU A 192 -20.54 3.41 5.82
N LYS A 193 -19.54 2.92 6.57
CA LYS A 193 -18.51 1.99 6.07
C LYS A 193 -19.06 0.67 5.49
N ASP A 194 -20.26 0.28 5.92
CA ASP A 194 -20.95 -0.93 5.49
C ASP A 194 -22.04 -0.63 4.44
N GLY A 195 -22.07 0.62 3.93
CA GLY A 195 -23.00 1.10 2.92
C GLY A 195 -24.17 1.91 3.48
N GLY A 196 -24.19 2.29 4.76
CA GLY A 196 -25.27 3.11 5.32
C GLY A 196 -25.36 4.50 4.69
N ILE A 197 -26.59 5.00 4.55
CA ILE A 197 -26.85 6.42 4.27
C ILE A 197 -27.54 7.08 5.47
N GLU A 198 -27.61 8.41 5.48
CA GLU A 198 -28.28 9.15 6.54
C GLU A 198 -29.74 8.69 6.69
N GLY A 199 -30.14 8.42 7.94
CA GLY A 199 -31.46 7.88 8.28
C GLY A 199 -31.59 6.35 8.16
N ASP A 200 -30.57 5.63 7.69
CA ASP A 200 -30.57 4.17 7.79
C ASP A 200 -30.30 3.74 9.24
N ALA A 201 -31.12 2.80 9.70
CA ALA A 201 -31.04 2.28 11.05
C ALA A 201 -31.24 0.77 11.11
N ILE A 202 -30.64 0.17 12.14
CA ILE A 202 -30.82 -1.24 12.48
C ILE A 202 -31.52 -1.30 13.83
N GLU A 203 -32.52 -2.17 13.93
CA GLU A 203 -33.15 -2.50 15.20
C GLU A 203 -32.28 -3.47 15.99
N LEU A 204 -32.83 -4.62 16.42
CA LEU A 204 -32.11 -5.59 17.25
C LEU A 204 -31.35 -6.65 16.43
N SER A 205 -31.20 -6.44 15.11
CA SER A 205 -30.38 -7.28 14.22
C SER A 205 -28.89 -7.20 14.54
N ASP A 206 -28.08 -8.18 14.11
CA ASP A 206 -26.65 -8.18 14.44
C ASP A 206 -25.89 -7.02 13.78
N GLY A 207 -26.08 -6.82 12.47
CA GLY A 207 -25.39 -5.75 11.75
C GLY A 207 -25.93 -5.43 10.36
N PHE A 208 -26.85 -6.24 9.81
CA PHE A 208 -27.49 -5.96 8.53
C PHE A 208 -28.98 -6.28 8.56
N PRO A 209 -29.82 -5.54 7.82
CA PRO A 209 -31.28 -5.70 7.85
C PRO A 209 -31.75 -6.95 7.11
N VAL A 210 -31.07 -7.34 6.02
CA VAL A 210 -31.45 -8.50 5.20
C VAL A 210 -30.24 -9.41 5.01
N LEU A 211 -30.47 -10.72 5.04
CA LEU A 211 -29.50 -11.73 4.60
C LEU A 211 -30.10 -12.51 3.44
N VAL A 212 -29.34 -12.63 2.35
CA VAL A 212 -29.70 -13.38 1.15
C VAL A 212 -28.84 -14.64 1.05
N LEU A 213 -29.45 -15.74 0.65
CA LEU A 213 -28.80 -17.03 0.39
C LEU A 213 -29.53 -17.71 -0.77
N SER A 214 -28.82 -18.46 -1.61
CA SER A 214 -29.49 -19.32 -2.60
C SER A 214 -29.68 -20.75 -2.09
N ARG A 215 -30.76 -21.40 -2.51
CA ARG A 215 -30.99 -22.84 -2.31
C ARG A 215 -29.82 -23.64 -2.86
N ALA A 216 -29.31 -23.28 -4.04
CA ALA A 216 -28.17 -23.92 -4.67
C ALA A 216 -26.88 -23.82 -3.81
N SER A 217 -26.61 -22.67 -3.17
CA SER A 217 -25.52 -22.54 -2.19
C SER A 217 -25.69 -23.47 -1.00
N SER A 218 -26.91 -23.52 -0.43
CA SER A 218 -27.21 -24.41 0.70
C SER A 218 -27.05 -25.88 0.31
N SER A 219 -27.59 -26.29 -0.85
CA SER A 219 -27.47 -27.67 -1.35
C SER A 219 -26.02 -28.04 -1.69
N SER A 220 -25.25 -27.12 -2.29
CA SER A 220 -23.82 -27.33 -2.56
C SER A 220 -22.99 -27.43 -1.28
N PHE A 221 -23.42 -26.77 -0.20
CA PHE A 221 -22.81 -26.96 1.11
C PHE A 221 -23.15 -28.34 1.67
N LEU A 222 -24.44 -28.69 1.71
CA LEU A 222 -24.90 -29.97 2.27
C LEU A 222 -24.28 -31.19 1.58
N SER A 223 -24.04 -31.12 0.26
CA SER A 223 -23.39 -32.22 -0.48
C SER A 223 -21.92 -32.46 -0.10
N ARG A 224 -21.28 -31.51 0.59
CA ARG A 224 -19.88 -31.61 1.04
C ARG A 224 -19.74 -32.00 2.50
N VAL A 225 -20.84 -31.96 3.25
CA VAL A 225 -20.86 -32.36 4.66
C VAL A 225 -20.79 -33.89 4.73
N PRO A 226 -20.03 -34.47 5.68
CA PRO A 226 -20.07 -35.91 5.95
C PRO A 226 -21.50 -36.42 6.11
N ILE A 227 -21.82 -37.57 5.49
CA ILE A 227 -23.19 -38.12 5.39
C ILE A 227 -23.86 -38.26 6.77
N ASP A 228 -23.08 -38.63 7.79
CA ASP A 228 -23.59 -38.84 9.16
C ASP A 228 -24.03 -37.55 9.85
N VAL A 229 -23.58 -36.39 9.37
CA VAL A 229 -23.94 -35.05 9.88
C VAL A 229 -24.88 -34.33 8.90
N GLY A 230 -24.72 -34.54 7.59
CA GLY A 230 -25.43 -33.82 6.53
C GLY A 230 -26.93 -34.08 6.49
N ARG A 231 -27.43 -35.19 7.03
CA ARG A 231 -28.87 -35.53 7.00
C ARG A 231 -29.74 -34.66 7.91
N SER A 232 -29.17 -33.95 8.89
CA SER A 232 -29.92 -33.07 9.82
C SER A 232 -29.67 -31.57 9.60
N MET A 233 -28.91 -31.19 8.58
CA MET A 233 -28.61 -29.78 8.29
C MET A 233 -29.45 -29.23 7.15
N ASP A 234 -29.91 -27.98 7.33
CA ASP A 234 -30.64 -27.24 6.31
C ASP A 234 -30.36 -25.73 6.42
N TYR A 235 -30.99 -24.95 5.54
CA TYR A 235 -30.79 -23.51 5.42
C TYR A 235 -31.20 -22.71 6.67
N ARG A 236 -32.06 -23.24 7.56
CA ARG A 236 -32.56 -22.54 8.76
C ARG A 236 -31.41 -22.14 9.69
N ARG A 237 -30.34 -22.93 9.72
CA ARG A 237 -29.11 -22.69 10.50
C ARG A 237 -28.40 -21.41 10.10
N PHE A 238 -28.50 -21.00 8.83
CA PHE A 238 -27.87 -19.77 8.33
C PHE A 238 -28.70 -18.52 8.56
N ARG A 239 -29.94 -18.68 9.05
CA ARG A 239 -30.86 -17.59 9.42
C ARG A 239 -31.07 -16.55 8.32
N THR A 240 -31.17 -17.02 7.07
CA THR A 240 -31.42 -16.16 5.89
C THR A 240 -32.81 -15.55 5.96
N ASN A 241 -32.97 -14.34 5.42
CA ASN A 241 -34.27 -13.68 5.30
C ASN A 241 -34.89 -13.92 3.93
N ILE A 242 -34.07 -13.92 2.88
CA ILE A 242 -34.50 -14.21 1.50
C ILE A 242 -33.71 -15.43 1.03
N LEU A 243 -34.42 -16.49 0.68
CA LEU A 243 -33.87 -17.66 0.02
C LEU A 243 -34.20 -17.59 -1.47
N LEU A 244 -33.18 -17.63 -2.33
CA LEU A 244 -33.34 -17.59 -3.78
C LEU A 244 -33.33 -19.01 -4.37
N ASP A 245 -34.04 -19.22 -5.47
CA ASP A 245 -33.98 -20.44 -6.28
C ASP A 245 -33.83 -20.10 -7.76
N GLY A 246 -33.43 -21.07 -8.59
CA GLY A 246 -33.21 -20.86 -10.02
C GLY A 246 -31.87 -20.21 -10.38
N CYS A 247 -30.88 -20.25 -9.49
CA CYS A 247 -29.52 -19.78 -9.76
C CYS A 247 -28.46 -20.84 -9.39
N ALA A 248 -27.24 -20.66 -9.91
CA ALA A 248 -26.11 -21.53 -9.59
C ALA A 248 -25.65 -21.33 -8.12
N PRO A 249 -24.91 -22.30 -7.54
CA PRO A 249 -24.35 -22.14 -6.22
C PRO A 249 -23.46 -20.90 -6.13
N PHE A 250 -23.65 -20.13 -5.06
CA PHE A 250 -22.89 -18.93 -4.71
C PHE A 250 -23.04 -17.78 -5.71
N THR A 251 -24.06 -17.81 -6.57
CA THR A 251 -24.38 -16.70 -7.48
C THR A 251 -24.55 -15.39 -6.69
N GLU A 252 -25.13 -15.43 -5.49
CA GLU A 252 -25.30 -14.24 -4.64
C GLU A 252 -23.99 -13.50 -4.31
N ASP A 253 -22.83 -14.17 -4.35
CA ASP A 253 -21.53 -13.52 -4.08
C ASP A 253 -21.03 -12.65 -5.24
N LYS A 254 -21.58 -12.84 -6.44
CA LYS A 254 -21.08 -12.26 -7.70
C LYS A 254 -21.71 -10.93 -8.07
N TYR A 255 -22.75 -10.50 -7.37
CA TYR A 255 -23.53 -9.31 -7.72
C TYR A 255 -23.38 -8.22 -6.67
N ALA A 256 -23.38 -6.96 -7.11
CA ALA A 256 -23.43 -5.80 -6.24
C ALA A 256 -24.86 -5.47 -5.79
N THR A 257 -25.85 -5.76 -6.65
CA THR A 257 -27.26 -5.44 -6.42
C THR A 257 -28.17 -6.56 -6.91
N LEU A 258 -29.35 -6.69 -6.28
CA LEU A 258 -30.43 -7.56 -6.73
C LEU A 258 -31.67 -6.71 -7.02
N ARG A 259 -32.19 -6.82 -8.24
CA ARG A 259 -33.41 -6.13 -8.66
C ARG A 259 -34.55 -7.11 -8.82
N PHE A 260 -35.74 -6.70 -8.39
CA PHE A 260 -36.97 -7.47 -8.54
C PHE A 260 -37.71 -6.97 -9.78
N GLU A 261 -38.14 -7.87 -10.65
CA GLU A 261 -38.88 -7.50 -11.87
C GLU A 261 -40.21 -6.83 -11.54
N GLN A 262 -40.90 -7.33 -10.52
CA GLN A 262 -42.19 -6.86 -10.03
C GLN A 262 -42.09 -5.51 -9.30
N HIS A 263 -40.90 -5.16 -8.81
CA HIS A 263 -40.68 -3.96 -7.99
C HIS A 263 -39.49 -3.15 -8.51
N PRO A 264 -39.65 -2.44 -9.65
CA PRO A 264 -38.55 -1.71 -10.29
C PRO A 264 -38.01 -0.55 -9.43
N ASP A 265 -38.84 -0.01 -8.54
CA ASP A 265 -38.50 1.11 -7.66
C ASP A 265 -37.80 0.68 -6.36
N CYS A 266 -37.51 -0.62 -6.18
CA CYS A 266 -36.71 -1.11 -5.08
C CYS A 266 -35.65 -2.13 -5.53
N TRP A 267 -34.57 -2.22 -4.75
CA TRP A 267 -33.53 -3.22 -4.97
C TRP A 267 -32.81 -3.52 -3.66
N LEU A 268 -32.03 -4.59 -3.64
CA LEU A 268 -31.14 -4.91 -2.54
C LEU A 268 -29.70 -4.61 -2.95
N ASP A 269 -29.01 -3.74 -2.22
CA ASP A 269 -27.57 -3.62 -2.29
C ASP A 269 -26.95 -4.79 -1.54
N LEU A 270 -26.25 -5.68 -2.24
CA LEU A 270 -25.47 -6.74 -1.65
C LEU A 270 -24.19 -6.13 -1.08
N ALA A 271 -24.26 -5.77 0.20
CA ALA A 271 -23.24 -4.98 0.86
C ALA A 271 -22.01 -5.81 1.20
N ARG A 272 -22.19 -6.99 1.80
CA ARG A 272 -21.08 -7.73 2.41
C ARG A 272 -21.34 -9.23 2.58
N PRO A 273 -20.41 -10.12 2.17
CA PRO A 273 -20.51 -11.55 2.47
C PRO A 273 -20.67 -11.82 3.96
N CYS A 274 -21.61 -12.69 4.31
CA CYS A 274 -21.96 -12.93 5.70
C CYS A 274 -20.91 -13.84 6.37
N ASN A 275 -20.07 -13.24 7.22
CA ASN A 275 -19.15 -13.98 8.08
C ASN A 275 -19.92 -14.83 9.08
N ARG A 276 -19.66 -16.15 9.11
CA ARG A 276 -20.38 -17.03 10.02
C ARG A 276 -19.72 -17.11 11.39
N CYS A 277 -20.56 -17.00 12.43
CA CYS A 277 -20.24 -17.26 13.84
C CYS A 277 -20.77 -18.65 14.25
N THR A 278 -20.58 -19.10 15.49
CA THR A 278 -20.95 -20.47 15.93
C THR A 278 -22.45 -20.84 15.84
N ILE A 279 -23.35 -19.88 15.62
CA ILE A 279 -24.80 -20.10 15.59
C ILE A 279 -25.26 -21.20 14.61
N PRO A 280 -24.76 -21.30 13.36
CA PRO A 280 -25.18 -22.35 12.44
C PRO A 280 -24.87 -23.78 12.92
N SER A 281 -24.04 -23.95 13.96
CA SER A 281 -23.81 -25.25 14.62
C SER A 281 -24.94 -25.65 15.57
N VAL A 282 -25.92 -24.78 15.83
CA VAL A 282 -27.12 -25.08 16.61
C VAL A 282 -28.14 -25.82 15.74
N ASP A 283 -28.61 -26.95 16.22
CA ASP A 283 -29.75 -27.64 15.64
C ASP A 283 -31.06 -26.91 15.95
N PRO A 284 -31.80 -26.44 14.92
CA PRO A 284 -33.02 -25.67 15.15
C PRO A 284 -34.17 -26.50 15.72
N ASP A 285 -34.14 -27.83 15.59
CA ASP A 285 -35.22 -28.70 16.06
C ASP A 285 -34.94 -29.21 17.49
N THR A 286 -33.67 -29.37 17.87
CA THR A 286 -33.31 -29.87 19.21
C THR A 286 -32.77 -28.80 20.15
N GLY A 287 -32.41 -27.62 19.64
CA GLY A 287 -31.80 -26.55 20.44
C GLY A 287 -30.43 -26.93 21.01
N VAL A 288 -29.75 -27.89 20.40
CA VAL A 288 -28.43 -28.38 20.82
C VAL A 288 -27.36 -27.89 19.86
N MET A 289 -26.27 -27.34 20.39
CA MET A 289 -25.10 -26.98 19.62
C MET A 289 -24.21 -28.21 19.38
N ASP A 290 -23.86 -28.49 18.13
CA ASP A 290 -22.92 -29.55 17.80
C ASP A 290 -21.49 -29.15 18.21
N LYS A 291 -21.09 -29.57 19.41
CA LYS A 291 -19.74 -29.37 19.93
C LYS A 291 -18.75 -30.44 19.45
N LYS A 292 -19.24 -31.57 18.94
CA LYS A 292 -18.43 -32.74 18.57
C LYS A 292 -17.81 -32.55 17.19
N THR A 293 -18.64 -32.32 16.18
CA THR A 293 -18.17 -32.12 14.81
C THR A 293 -17.88 -30.65 14.54
N LYS A 294 -18.60 -29.74 15.21
CA LYS A 294 -18.57 -28.29 14.99
C LYS A 294 -19.00 -27.88 13.58
N GLU A 295 -19.70 -28.74 12.84
CA GLU A 295 -20.31 -28.37 11.57
C GLU A 295 -21.29 -27.19 11.76
N PRO A 296 -21.44 -26.29 10.77
CA PRO A 296 -20.95 -26.35 9.38
C PRO A 296 -19.50 -25.84 9.18
N PHE A 297 -18.77 -25.49 10.25
CA PHE A 297 -17.50 -24.77 10.14
C PHE A 297 -16.37 -25.55 9.46
N PRO A 298 -16.06 -26.81 9.86
CA PRO A 298 -15.03 -27.60 9.19
C PRO A 298 -15.27 -27.71 7.69
N THR A 299 -16.50 -28.01 7.27
CA THR A 299 -16.83 -28.10 5.84
C THR A 299 -16.65 -26.77 5.13
N LEU A 300 -17.21 -25.67 5.65
CA LEU A 300 -17.05 -24.33 5.05
C LEU A 300 -15.58 -23.86 5.02
N MET A 301 -14.76 -24.24 5.99
CA MET A 301 -13.34 -23.87 6.05
C MET A 301 -12.51 -24.42 4.88
N THR A 302 -12.97 -25.47 4.21
CA THR A 302 -12.26 -26.09 3.09
C THR A 302 -12.37 -25.31 1.78
N TYR A 303 -13.47 -24.58 1.56
CA TYR A 303 -13.74 -23.94 0.26
C TYR A 303 -14.42 -22.56 0.33
N ARG A 304 -14.93 -22.14 1.49
CA ARG A 304 -15.64 -20.87 1.71
C ARG A 304 -14.89 -19.89 2.58
N ARG A 305 -13.57 -20.08 2.71
CA ARG A 305 -12.70 -19.19 3.46
C ARG A 305 -12.45 -17.91 2.68
N GLY A 306 -12.38 -16.76 3.34
CA GLY A 306 -12.22 -15.45 2.69
C GLY A 306 -11.09 -15.40 1.66
N GLY A 307 -9.92 -15.95 1.99
CA GLY A 307 -8.78 -15.98 1.06
C GLY A 307 -8.94 -16.93 -0.13
N LEU A 308 -9.93 -17.83 -0.13
CA LEU A 308 -10.24 -18.73 -1.24
C LEU A 308 -11.36 -18.18 -2.14
N VAL A 309 -12.28 -17.39 -1.58
CA VAL A 309 -13.43 -16.87 -2.32
C VAL A 309 -13.22 -15.46 -2.85
N VAL A 310 -12.21 -14.73 -2.36
CA VAL A 310 -11.95 -13.32 -2.70
C VAL A 310 -11.95 -13.04 -4.20
N ASP A 311 -11.33 -13.91 -5.00
CA ASP A 311 -11.22 -13.74 -6.46
C ASP A 311 -12.47 -14.19 -7.22
N SER A 312 -13.39 -14.90 -6.55
CA SER A 312 -14.65 -15.42 -7.11
C SER A 312 -15.88 -14.59 -6.74
N CYS A 313 -15.72 -13.62 -5.85
CA CYS A 313 -16.78 -12.70 -5.42
C CYS A 313 -16.73 -11.39 -6.22
N HIS A 314 -17.82 -10.63 -6.17
CA HIS A 314 -17.88 -9.29 -6.75
C HIS A 314 -16.74 -8.41 -6.20
N PRO A 315 -16.05 -7.59 -7.03
CA PRO A 315 -14.89 -6.79 -6.60
C PRO A 315 -15.13 -5.86 -5.40
N ARG A 316 -16.38 -5.40 -5.20
CA ARG A 316 -16.80 -4.64 -4.02
C ARG A 316 -16.47 -5.35 -2.70
N HIS A 317 -16.47 -6.68 -2.70
CA HIS A 317 -16.21 -7.48 -1.49
C HIS A 317 -14.72 -7.73 -1.24
N THR A 318 -13.84 -7.46 -2.21
CA THR A 318 -12.40 -7.73 -2.15
C THR A 318 -11.72 -7.11 -0.94
N PRO A 319 -11.93 -5.82 -0.59
CA PRO A 319 -11.29 -5.23 0.60
C PRO A 319 -11.70 -5.96 1.88
N PHE A 320 -12.98 -6.29 2.02
CA PHE A 320 -13.49 -6.96 3.20
C PHE A 320 -12.99 -8.40 3.33
N LEU A 321 -13.08 -9.20 2.26
CA LEU A 321 -12.62 -10.58 2.24
C LEU A 321 -11.10 -10.68 2.43
N SER A 322 -10.34 -9.74 1.86
CA SER A 322 -8.88 -9.64 2.03
C SER A 322 -8.46 -9.29 3.46
N ALA A 323 -9.26 -8.52 4.19
CA ALA A 323 -9.03 -8.28 5.61
C ALA A 323 -9.41 -9.50 6.48
N HIS A 324 -10.24 -10.42 5.97
CA HIS A 324 -10.82 -11.53 6.73
C HIS A 324 -10.51 -12.90 6.13
N LYS A 325 -9.29 -13.08 5.58
CA LYS A 325 -8.89 -14.28 4.82
C LYS A 325 -9.06 -15.61 5.54
N ARG A 326 -9.12 -15.62 6.88
CA ARG A 326 -9.25 -16.82 7.72
C ARG A 326 -10.69 -17.15 8.13
N ARG A 327 -11.65 -16.27 7.86
CA ARG A 327 -13.05 -16.46 8.23
C ARG A 327 -13.83 -17.15 7.11
N VAL A 328 -14.98 -17.74 7.44
CA VAL A 328 -15.86 -18.44 6.49
C VAL A 328 -17.09 -17.62 6.15
N PHE A 329 -17.50 -17.71 4.89
CA PHE A 329 -18.57 -16.89 4.32
C PHE A 329 -19.57 -17.73 3.54
N ILE A 330 -20.85 -17.55 3.83
CA ILE A 330 -21.95 -18.14 3.05
C ILE A 330 -23.11 -17.16 3.13
N GLY A 331 -23.83 -16.93 2.04
CA GLY A 331 -24.84 -15.86 1.95
C GLY A 331 -24.24 -14.45 2.03
N VAL A 332 -25.04 -13.47 1.63
CA VAL A 332 -24.61 -12.07 1.50
C VAL A 332 -25.58 -11.17 2.25
N ASN A 333 -25.04 -10.34 3.13
CA ASN A 333 -25.80 -9.31 3.83
C ASN A 333 -26.18 -8.20 2.86
N ALA A 334 -27.42 -7.76 2.94
CA ALA A 334 -28.01 -6.81 2.00
C ALA A 334 -28.73 -5.66 2.70
N ILE A 335 -28.84 -4.54 1.98
CA ILE A 335 -29.54 -3.33 2.40
C ILE A 335 -30.63 -3.04 1.37
N ALA A 336 -31.85 -2.75 1.82
CA ALA A 336 -32.94 -2.38 0.93
C ALA A 336 -32.82 -0.92 0.50
N ARG A 337 -33.01 -0.68 -0.80
CA ARG A 337 -33.00 0.64 -1.42
C ARG A 337 -34.28 0.89 -2.18
N PHE A 338 -34.65 2.16 -2.23
CA PHE A 338 -35.92 2.62 -2.80
C PHE A 338 -35.69 3.91 -3.58
N VAL A 339 -36.40 4.07 -4.69
CA VAL A 339 -36.46 5.34 -5.43
C VAL A 339 -37.20 6.38 -4.60
N ASP A 340 -38.37 6.02 -4.06
CA ASP A 340 -39.11 6.82 -3.10
C ASP A 340 -38.89 6.26 -1.69
N PRO A 341 -38.30 7.05 -0.77
CA PRO A 341 -37.99 6.59 0.58
C PRO A 341 -39.22 6.38 1.47
N THR A 342 -40.41 6.76 1.03
CA THR A 342 -41.67 6.69 1.81
C THR A 342 -42.59 5.53 1.41
N THR A 343 -42.32 4.88 0.28
CA THR A 343 -43.15 3.79 -0.25
C THR A 343 -42.41 2.46 -0.12
N PHE A 344 -43.00 1.52 0.63
CA PHE A 344 -42.41 0.19 0.88
C PHE A 344 -43.17 -0.89 0.11
N PRO A 345 -42.53 -1.61 -0.83
CA PRO A 345 -43.16 -2.68 -1.59
C PRO A 345 -43.30 -3.95 -0.75
N VAL A 346 -44.33 -4.73 -1.07
CA VAL A 346 -44.52 -6.08 -0.52
C VAL A 346 -43.88 -7.08 -1.47
N LEU A 347 -42.81 -7.73 -1.02
CA LEU A 347 -42.20 -8.84 -1.75
C LEU A 347 -43.05 -10.09 -1.60
N HIS A 348 -43.11 -10.90 -2.64
CA HIS A 348 -43.82 -12.17 -2.68
C HIS A 348 -42.87 -13.34 -2.99
N VAL A 349 -43.15 -14.50 -2.41
CA VAL A 349 -42.55 -15.76 -2.87
C VAL A 349 -42.94 -15.96 -4.33
N GLY A 350 -41.95 -16.15 -5.19
CA GLY A 350 -42.11 -16.23 -6.64
C GLY A 350 -41.62 -15.00 -7.41
N ASP A 351 -41.38 -13.85 -6.74
CA ASP A 351 -40.83 -12.66 -7.41
C ASP A 351 -39.52 -13.00 -8.13
N THR A 352 -39.36 -12.49 -9.34
CA THR A 352 -38.29 -12.85 -10.26
C THR A 352 -37.15 -11.84 -10.22
N LEU A 353 -35.93 -12.35 -10.39
CA LEU A 353 -34.69 -11.59 -10.35
C LEU A 353 -33.94 -11.76 -11.68
N PRO A 354 -34.34 -11.02 -12.73
CA PRO A 354 -33.74 -11.15 -14.07
C PRO A 354 -32.25 -10.76 -14.08
N SER A 355 -31.79 -9.95 -13.13
CA SER A 355 -30.38 -9.57 -12.99
C SER A 355 -29.44 -10.77 -12.74
N LEU A 356 -29.96 -11.88 -12.22
CA LEU A 356 -29.17 -13.08 -11.90
C LEU A 356 -29.03 -14.07 -13.07
N GLN A 357 -29.49 -13.70 -14.28
CA GLN A 357 -29.60 -14.64 -15.41
C GLN A 357 -28.37 -14.72 -16.32
N ASN A 358 -27.41 -13.80 -16.24
CA ASN A 358 -26.25 -13.83 -17.14
C ASN A 358 -25.01 -13.18 -16.55
N GLU A 359 -23.88 -13.90 -16.53
CA GLU A 359 -22.56 -13.37 -16.17
C GLU A 359 -22.09 -12.26 -17.13
N LEU A 360 -22.71 -12.11 -18.32
CA LEU A 360 -22.38 -11.08 -19.31
C LEU A 360 -23.36 -9.89 -19.41
N ILE A 361 -24.60 -9.99 -18.90
CA ILE A 361 -25.63 -8.93 -19.08
C ILE A 361 -25.61 -7.88 -17.95
N GLY A 362 -25.08 -8.25 -16.76
CA GLY A 362 -25.04 -7.34 -15.60
C GLY A 362 -24.30 -6.03 -15.88
N VAL A 363 -23.24 -6.07 -16.69
CA VAL A 363 -22.44 -4.88 -17.02
C VAL A 363 -23.18 -3.98 -18.02
N GLU A 364 -23.83 -4.54 -19.04
CA GLU A 364 -24.54 -3.76 -20.07
C GLU A 364 -25.86 -3.14 -19.56
N ALA A 365 -26.58 -3.84 -18.68
CA ALA A 365 -27.81 -3.33 -18.08
C ALA A 365 -27.54 -2.23 -17.03
N GLU A 366 -26.45 -2.33 -16.26
CA GLU A 366 -26.03 -1.30 -15.31
C GLU A 366 -25.55 -0.03 -16.03
N LEU A 367 -24.81 -0.16 -17.13
CA LEU A 367 -24.39 0.96 -17.98
C LEU A 367 -25.60 1.72 -18.56
N LEU A 368 -26.62 1.00 -19.02
CA LEU A 368 -27.83 1.59 -19.59
C LEU A 368 -28.70 2.28 -18.52
N ALA A 369 -28.81 1.69 -17.33
CA ALA A 369 -29.54 2.28 -16.20
C ALA A 369 -28.87 3.56 -15.68
N GLY A 370 -27.54 3.58 -15.61
CA GLY A 370 -26.75 4.77 -15.25
C GLY A 370 -26.84 5.90 -16.29
N TYR A 371 -27.05 5.57 -17.56
CA TYR A 371 -27.28 6.55 -18.64
C TYR A 371 -28.67 7.21 -18.55
N LEU A 372 -29.73 6.41 -18.34
CA LEU A 372 -31.12 6.92 -18.28
C LEU A 372 -31.39 7.76 -17.02
N HIS A 373 -30.77 7.41 -15.89
CA HIS A 373 -30.93 8.16 -14.64
C HIS A 373 -30.30 9.56 -14.70
N ARG A 374 -29.16 9.71 -15.38
CA ARG A 374 -28.47 11.01 -15.54
C ARG A 374 -29.16 12.00 -16.49
N LYS A 375 -30.04 11.51 -17.38
CA LYS A 375 -30.81 12.36 -18.32
C LYS A 375 -32.27 12.61 -17.90
N GLY A 376 -32.73 12.09 -16.76
CA GLY A 376 -34.09 12.33 -16.27
C GLY A 376 -35.20 11.78 -17.18
N ALA A 377 -34.95 10.69 -17.91
CA ALA A 377 -35.91 10.12 -18.86
C ALA A 377 -36.73 8.97 -18.23
N SER A 378 -38.05 8.96 -18.49
CA SER A 378 -38.97 7.91 -18.05
C SER A 378 -38.76 6.59 -18.83
N ALA A 379 -38.75 5.46 -18.11
CA ALA A 379 -38.48 4.10 -18.60
C ALA A 379 -39.51 3.52 -19.60
N LYS A 380 -40.35 4.33 -20.23
CA LYS A 380 -41.37 3.89 -21.19
C LYS A 380 -40.89 3.88 -22.65
N ALA A 381 -39.70 4.39 -22.92
CA ALA A 381 -39.04 4.24 -24.21
C ALA A 381 -37.81 3.35 -24.04
N VAL A 382 -37.80 2.21 -24.73
CA VAL A 382 -36.65 1.59 -25.42
C VAL A 382 -36.99 0.11 -25.69
N ARG A 383 -37.67 -0.10 -26.80
CA ARG A 383 -37.55 -1.32 -27.63
C ARG A 383 -36.92 -0.94 -28.98
N LYS A 384 -35.92 -0.06 -28.95
CA LYS A 384 -35.14 0.31 -30.13
C LYS A 384 -33.67 0.09 -29.80
N THR A 385 -33.02 -0.76 -30.60
CA THR A 385 -31.58 -0.93 -30.63
C THR A 385 -30.90 0.42 -30.80
N LEU A 386 -30.00 0.77 -29.87
CA LEU A 386 -29.18 1.98 -29.89
C LEU A 386 -28.37 2.09 -31.19
N SER A 387 -28.32 3.29 -31.77
CA SER A 387 -27.50 3.60 -32.94
C SER A 387 -26.00 3.55 -32.60
N LEU A 388 -25.15 3.42 -33.63
CA LEU A 388 -23.69 3.40 -33.46
C LEU A 388 -23.14 4.69 -32.85
N ASP A 389 -23.73 5.84 -33.18
CA ASP A 389 -23.32 7.14 -32.64
C ASP A 389 -23.71 7.28 -31.16
N GLU A 390 -24.90 6.82 -30.77
CA GLU A 390 -25.32 6.78 -29.36
C GLU A 390 -24.42 5.83 -28.54
N LYS A 391 -24.04 4.68 -29.11
CA LYS A 391 -23.09 3.76 -28.48
C LYS A 391 -21.71 4.38 -28.32
N TYR A 392 -21.26 5.17 -29.30
CA TYR A 392 -19.98 5.87 -29.25
C TYR A 392 -19.98 6.97 -28.18
N GLU A 393 -21.06 7.76 -28.07
CA GLU A 393 -21.20 8.75 -26.99
C GLU A 393 -21.24 8.09 -25.61
N ILE A 394 -22.00 7.01 -25.44
CA ILE A 394 -22.03 6.24 -24.18
C ILE A 394 -20.62 5.73 -23.83
N ALA A 395 -19.88 5.21 -24.80
CA ALA A 395 -18.52 4.74 -24.59
C ALA A 395 -17.54 5.88 -24.21
N GLN A 396 -17.70 7.07 -24.80
CA GLN A 396 -16.87 8.23 -24.46
C GLN A 396 -17.19 8.78 -23.07
N ASP A 397 -18.47 8.87 -22.71
CA ASP A 397 -18.90 9.32 -21.39
C ASP A 397 -18.46 8.34 -20.31
N GLU A 398 -18.54 7.04 -20.58
CA GLU A 398 -18.03 6.01 -19.66
C GLU A 398 -16.51 6.09 -19.53
N MET A 399 -15.78 6.34 -20.62
CA MET A 399 -14.34 6.57 -20.56
C MET A 399 -13.98 7.80 -19.72
N ARG A 400 -14.80 8.85 -19.73
CA ARG A 400 -14.63 10.02 -18.85
C ARG A 400 -14.96 9.68 -17.40
N ALA A 401 -16.07 8.98 -17.14
CA ALA A 401 -16.47 8.56 -15.81
C ALA A 401 -15.41 7.64 -15.15
N VAL A 402 -14.88 6.67 -15.90
CA VAL A 402 -13.79 5.79 -15.44
C VAL A 402 -12.53 6.60 -15.15
N LYS A 403 -12.20 7.61 -15.96
CA LYS A 403 -11.06 8.51 -15.67
C LYS A 403 -11.27 9.29 -14.38
N ASP A 404 -12.46 9.84 -14.16
CA ASP A 404 -12.78 10.58 -12.93
C ASP A 404 -12.76 9.65 -11.71
N GLU A 405 -13.27 8.42 -11.84
CA GLU A 405 -13.21 7.41 -10.79
C GLU A 405 -11.78 6.98 -10.48
N ILE A 406 -10.91 6.81 -11.49
CA ILE A 406 -9.47 6.55 -11.30
C ILE A 406 -8.83 7.70 -10.53
N VAL A 407 -9.12 8.96 -10.89
CA VAL A 407 -8.58 10.14 -10.19
C VAL A 407 -9.06 10.20 -8.74
N GLN A 408 -10.36 9.97 -8.49
CA GLN A 408 -10.91 9.93 -7.13
C GLN A 408 -10.36 8.75 -6.33
N SER A 409 -10.18 7.58 -6.94
CA SER A 409 -9.56 6.41 -6.33
C SER A 409 -8.10 6.68 -5.99
N SER A 410 -7.35 7.36 -6.86
CA SER A 410 -5.97 7.79 -6.59
C SER A 410 -5.93 8.73 -5.40
N LYS A 411 -6.78 9.78 -5.36
CA LYS A 411 -6.85 10.72 -4.22
C LYS A 411 -7.19 10.01 -2.90
N ARG A 412 -8.13 9.05 -2.92
CA ARG A 412 -8.46 8.22 -1.75
C ARG A 412 -7.28 7.34 -1.35
N GLY A 413 -6.57 6.77 -2.31
CA GLY A 413 -5.34 5.99 -2.09
C GLY A 413 -4.25 6.82 -1.43
N ASP A 414 -4.00 8.03 -1.92
CA ASP A 414 -3.01 8.96 -1.36
C ASP A 414 -3.37 9.37 0.07
N HIS A 415 -4.64 9.69 0.33
CA HIS A 415 -5.12 9.98 1.69
C HIS A 415 -4.94 8.81 2.65
N ASN A 416 -5.27 7.59 2.20
CA ASN A 416 -5.06 6.38 3.00
C ASN A 416 -3.57 6.11 3.26
N LEU A 417 -2.70 6.38 2.28
CA LEU A 417 -1.25 6.27 2.46
C LEU A 417 -0.74 7.27 3.50
N GLU A 418 -1.24 8.51 3.53
CA GLU A 418 -0.89 9.49 4.56
C GLU A 418 -1.32 9.03 5.95
N ILE A 419 -2.54 8.50 6.10
CA ILE A 419 -3.03 7.94 7.37
C ILE A 419 -2.16 6.76 7.81
N LEU A 420 -1.84 5.84 6.90
CA LEU A 420 -1.01 4.67 7.23
C LEU A 420 0.41 5.08 7.64
N LYS A 421 1.01 6.09 6.99
CA LYS A 421 2.31 6.65 7.40
C LYS A 421 2.22 7.25 8.81
N ALA A 422 1.19 8.03 9.10
CA ALA A 422 0.98 8.61 10.43
C ALA A 422 0.79 7.54 11.51
N LEU A 423 0.06 6.46 11.20
CA LEU A 423 -0.11 5.32 12.11
C LEU A 423 1.20 4.57 12.34
N MET A 424 2.02 4.36 11.30
CA MET A 424 3.34 3.74 11.43
C MET A 424 4.24 4.57 12.35
N GLU A 425 4.35 5.88 12.11
CA GLU A 425 5.13 6.79 12.96
C GLU A 425 4.64 6.78 14.40
N GLU A 426 3.32 6.79 14.63
CA GLU A 426 2.75 6.68 15.97
C GLU A 426 3.12 5.35 16.64
N THR A 427 3.03 4.23 15.93
CA THR A 427 3.39 2.92 16.47
C THR A 427 4.88 2.82 16.81
N ASP A 428 5.76 3.42 16.01
CA ASP A 428 7.19 3.46 16.27
C ASP A 428 7.50 4.29 17.52
N ILE A 429 6.85 5.45 17.68
CA ILE A 429 6.97 6.29 18.88
C ILE A 429 6.50 5.51 20.11
N ARG A 430 5.33 4.86 20.06
CA ARG A 430 4.81 4.04 21.17
C ARG A 430 5.74 2.90 21.52
N ALA A 431 6.28 2.19 20.53
CA ALA A 431 7.22 1.10 20.75
C ALA A 431 8.52 1.58 21.42
N ALA A 432 9.02 2.75 21.02
CA ALA A 432 10.20 3.36 21.64
C ALA A 432 9.93 3.81 23.08
N GLU A 433 8.76 4.40 23.35
CA GLU A 433 8.35 4.79 24.71
C GLU A 433 8.22 3.58 25.64
N VAL A 434 7.52 2.52 25.21
CA VAL A 434 7.35 1.31 26.02
C VAL A 434 8.70 0.66 26.34
N LYS A 435 9.63 0.62 25.38
CA LYS A 435 11.00 0.12 25.62
C LYS A 435 11.74 0.97 26.64
N ARG A 436 11.62 2.30 26.56
CA ARG A 436 12.25 3.24 27.50
C ARG A 436 11.66 3.09 28.90
N ASP A 437 10.34 3.06 29.02
CA ASP A 437 9.62 2.89 30.29
C ASP A 437 9.96 1.54 30.93
N ALA A 438 10.07 0.46 30.14
CA ALA A 438 10.50 -0.85 30.64
C ALA A 438 11.94 -0.84 31.16
N PHE A 439 12.85 -0.09 30.52
CA PHE A 439 14.23 0.07 30.97
C PHE A 439 14.32 0.89 32.26
N GLU A 440 13.62 2.03 32.32
CA GLU A 440 13.56 2.89 33.50
C GLU A 440 12.95 2.16 34.70
N PHE A 441 11.85 1.43 34.51
CA PHE A 441 11.24 0.60 35.55
C PHE A 441 12.21 -0.46 36.06
N ARG A 442 12.93 -1.14 35.16
CA ARG A 442 13.94 -2.13 35.56
C ARG A 442 15.08 -1.48 36.37
N ARG A 443 15.59 -0.33 35.92
CA ARG A 443 16.69 0.37 36.60
C ARG A 443 16.28 0.86 37.97
N ASP A 444 15.14 1.54 38.07
CA ASP A 444 14.76 2.31 39.25
C ASP A 444 13.99 1.48 40.29
N ILE A 445 13.24 0.47 39.84
CA ILE A 445 12.42 -0.40 40.69
C ILE A 445 13.04 -1.77 40.87
N VAL A 446 13.29 -2.49 39.77
CA VAL A 446 13.75 -3.90 39.88
C VAL A 446 15.15 -3.99 40.47
N VAL A 447 16.07 -3.11 40.07
CA VAL A 447 17.44 -3.08 40.61
C VAL A 447 17.58 -2.01 41.70
N GLY A 448 17.03 -0.82 41.45
CA GLY A 448 17.25 0.35 42.30
C GLY A 448 16.47 0.35 43.61
N ALA A 449 15.36 -0.39 43.73
CA ALA A 449 14.48 -0.38 44.91
C ALA A 449 14.50 -1.68 45.72
N GLU A 450 15.48 -2.56 45.49
CA GLU A 450 15.70 -3.73 46.34
C GLU A 450 16.34 -3.34 47.66
N ASN A 451 15.82 -3.89 48.76
CA ASN A 451 16.43 -3.71 50.07
C ASN A 451 17.67 -4.63 50.20
N PRO A 452 18.88 -4.08 50.44
CA PRO A 452 20.12 -4.85 50.47
C PRO A 452 20.17 -5.99 51.49
N ARG A 453 19.34 -5.93 52.55
CA ARG A 453 19.28 -6.95 53.60
C ARG A 453 18.23 -8.04 53.36
N THR A 454 17.15 -7.74 52.63
CA THR A 454 16.01 -8.66 52.50
C THR A 454 15.79 -9.15 51.07
N GLY A 455 16.42 -8.52 50.07
CA GLY A 455 16.21 -8.81 48.65
C GLY A 455 14.79 -8.52 48.16
N LYS A 456 13.95 -7.89 48.98
CA LYS A 456 12.57 -7.53 48.64
C LYS A 456 12.50 -6.10 48.16
N THR A 457 11.65 -5.85 47.18
CA THR A 457 11.39 -4.52 46.62
C THR A 457 10.64 -3.64 47.61
N ILE A 458 11.07 -2.39 47.77
CA ILE A 458 10.46 -1.43 48.70
C ILE A 458 9.17 -0.86 48.09
N ALA A 459 8.02 -1.22 48.66
CA ALA A 459 6.69 -0.87 48.12
C ALA A 459 6.47 0.64 47.93
N GLU A 460 6.94 1.48 48.84
CA GLU A 460 6.81 2.95 48.74
C GLU A 460 7.50 3.52 47.50
N ARG A 461 8.65 2.94 47.09
CA ARG A 461 9.37 3.39 45.89
C ARG A 461 8.64 2.98 44.61
N VAL A 462 7.96 1.84 44.63
CA VAL A 462 7.11 1.38 43.52
C VAL A 462 5.91 2.30 43.35
N LEU A 463 5.22 2.63 44.45
CA LEU A 463 4.06 3.54 44.43
C LEU A 463 4.44 4.93 43.94
N ARG A 464 5.52 5.52 44.48
CA ARG A 464 6.01 6.83 44.05
C ARG A 464 6.38 6.85 42.56
N HIS A 465 6.99 5.79 42.03
CA HIS A 465 7.29 5.70 40.60
C HIS A 465 6.03 5.70 39.73
N PHE A 466 4.98 4.99 40.13
CA PHE A 466 3.70 5.01 39.40
C PHE A 466 2.99 6.36 39.51
N GLU A 467 3.01 7.01 40.68
CA GLU A 467 2.46 8.36 40.88
C GLU A 467 3.19 9.41 40.00
N ASP A 468 4.52 9.38 39.96
CA ASP A 468 5.34 10.25 39.12
C ASP A 468 5.05 10.00 37.63
N LYS A 469 4.91 8.73 37.22
CA LYS A 469 4.58 8.36 35.83
C LYS A 469 3.16 8.79 35.43
N LEU A 470 2.18 8.63 36.31
CA LEU A 470 0.82 9.11 36.08
C LEU A 470 0.81 10.63 35.90
N THR A 471 1.50 11.36 36.80
CA THR A 471 1.63 12.82 36.73
C THR A 471 2.28 13.27 35.41
N GLN A 472 3.35 12.60 34.97
CA GLN A 472 4.00 12.89 33.69
C GLN A 472 3.07 12.65 32.49
N LYS A 473 2.26 11.58 32.52
CA LYS A 473 1.29 11.28 31.46
C LYS A 473 0.14 12.29 31.45
N ASP A 474 -0.32 12.77 32.60
CA ASP A 474 -1.33 13.82 32.71
C ASP A 474 -0.83 15.16 32.15
N MET A 475 0.43 15.54 32.44
CA MET A 475 1.06 16.71 31.84
C MET A 475 1.16 16.60 30.31
N LEU A 476 1.48 15.40 29.80
CA LEU A 476 1.55 15.13 28.36
C LEU A 476 0.15 15.21 27.72
N LEU A 477 -0.87 14.63 28.35
CA LEU A 477 -2.26 14.70 27.92
C LEU A 477 -2.74 16.15 27.82
N SER A 478 -2.47 16.98 28.83
CA SER A 478 -2.80 18.40 28.80
C SER A 478 -2.11 19.13 27.64
N LYS A 479 -0.82 18.88 27.42
CA LYS A 479 -0.04 19.46 26.31
C LYS A 479 -0.55 19.03 24.94
N LEU A 480 -0.87 17.74 24.76
CA LEU A 480 -1.40 17.20 23.52
C LEU A 480 -2.82 17.72 23.24
N THR A 481 -3.64 17.85 24.28
CA THR A 481 -4.99 18.43 24.18
C THR A 481 -4.94 19.88 23.70
N ALA A 482 -4.05 20.68 24.28
CA ALA A 482 -3.82 22.06 23.85
C ALA A 482 -3.34 22.14 22.39
N LYS A 483 -2.39 21.27 21.99
CA LYS A 483 -1.92 21.19 20.59
C LYS A 483 -3.03 20.77 19.63
N ASN A 484 -3.85 19.79 20.00
CA ASN A 484 -4.94 19.29 19.18
C ASN A 484 -6.01 20.39 18.98
N GLN A 485 -6.35 21.13 20.05
CA GLN A 485 -7.22 22.30 19.94
C GLN A 485 -6.62 23.38 19.03
N ALA A 486 -5.32 23.69 19.16
CA ALA A 486 -4.65 24.64 18.28
C ALA A 486 -4.66 24.21 16.80
N MET A 487 -4.42 22.92 16.52
CA MET A 487 -4.50 22.36 15.17
C MET A 487 -5.93 22.39 14.62
N LYS A 488 -6.95 22.08 15.42
CA LYS A 488 -8.37 22.21 15.03
C LYS A 488 -8.74 23.66 14.70
N VAL A 489 -8.18 24.63 15.41
CA VAL A 489 -8.35 26.05 15.08
C VAL A 489 -7.63 26.40 13.78
N ALA A 490 -6.41 25.91 13.58
CA ALA A 490 -5.66 26.12 12.33
C ALA A 490 -6.37 25.50 11.11
N ILE A 491 -6.93 24.29 11.24
CA ILE A 491 -7.74 23.63 10.20
C ILE A 491 -8.97 24.47 9.89
N ARG A 492 -9.76 24.86 10.90
CA ARG A 492 -10.94 25.72 10.69
C ARG A 492 -10.59 27.06 10.04
N LYS A 493 -9.43 27.63 10.35
CA LYS A 493 -8.92 28.85 9.70
C LYS A 493 -8.53 28.59 8.25
N ALA A 494 -7.84 27.48 7.95
CA ALA A 494 -7.46 27.11 6.59
C ALA A 494 -8.69 26.77 5.74
N GLU A 495 -9.65 26.02 6.28
CA GLU A 495 -10.94 25.78 5.64
C GLU A 495 -11.77 27.06 5.50
N GLY A 496 -11.67 27.98 6.46
CA GLY A 496 -12.27 29.31 6.36
C GLY A 496 -11.68 30.11 5.21
N GLN A 497 -10.36 30.13 5.07
CA GLN A 497 -9.66 30.74 3.94
C GLN A 497 -9.96 30.04 2.61
N LEU A 498 -10.18 28.72 2.63
CA LEU A 498 -10.60 27.96 1.45
C LEU A 498 -12.02 28.35 1.06
N ARG A 499 -12.96 28.39 2.04
CA ARG A 499 -14.33 28.85 1.85
C ARG A 499 -14.42 30.31 1.43
N GLU A 500 -13.59 31.19 1.97
CA GLU A 500 -13.48 32.59 1.53
C GLU A 500 -12.92 32.71 0.12
N LYS A 501 -12.02 31.81 -0.29
CA LYS A 501 -11.56 31.73 -1.69
C LYS A 501 -12.61 31.10 -2.62
N GLU A 502 -13.41 30.16 -2.12
CA GLU A 502 -14.51 29.52 -2.85
C GLU A 502 -15.73 30.45 -2.97
N GLN A 503 -16.04 31.24 -1.94
CA GLN A 503 -17.11 32.25 -1.89
C GLN A 503 -16.68 33.59 -2.49
N GLY A 504 -15.40 33.94 -2.38
CA GLY A 504 -14.76 34.91 -3.27
C GLY A 504 -14.67 34.42 -4.71
N GLY A 505 -15.12 33.19 -4.97
CA GLY A 505 -15.50 32.65 -6.27
C GLY A 505 -16.93 33.00 -6.71
N ASP A 506 -17.43 34.18 -6.33
CA ASP A 506 -18.62 34.81 -6.93
C ASP A 506 -18.15 36.00 -7.79
N GLY A 507 -18.10 35.93 -9.12
CA GLY A 507 -18.36 34.82 -10.01
C GLY A 507 -17.75 35.16 -11.37
N LEU A 508 -17.08 34.20 -12.02
CA LEU A 508 -16.66 34.40 -13.40
C LEU A 508 -17.92 34.40 -14.29
N GLN A 509 -18.42 35.58 -14.65
CA GLN A 509 -19.42 35.70 -15.70
C GLN A 509 -18.80 35.22 -17.03
N TYR A 510 -19.63 34.92 -18.02
CA TYR A 510 -19.16 34.61 -19.39
C TYR A 510 -18.15 35.68 -19.90
N ILE A 511 -18.34 36.94 -19.51
CA ILE A 511 -17.43 38.06 -19.80
C ILE A 511 -16.07 37.88 -19.10
N ASP A 512 -16.04 37.36 -17.87
CA ASP A 512 -14.79 37.07 -17.18
C ASP A 512 -14.10 35.86 -17.78
N PHE A 513 -14.82 34.85 -18.28
CA PHE A 513 -14.21 33.73 -19.00
C PHE A 513 -13.54 34.20 -20.29
N HIS A 514 -14.19 35.09 -21.04
CA HIS A 514 -13.60 35.75 -22.21
C HIS A 514 -12.43 36.65 -21.83
N LYS A 515 -12.54 37.39 -20.74
CA LYS A 515 -11.45 38.22 -20.22
C LYS A 515 -10.26 37.37 -19.79
N LEU A 516 -10.48 36.25 -19.11
CA LEU A 516 -9.44 35.32 -18.68
C LEU A 516 -8.84 34.57 -19.87
N GLN A 517 -9.63 34.30 -20.91
CA GLN A 517 -9.13 33.76 -22.18
C GLN A 517 -8.26 34.79 -22.92
N ILE A 518 -8.67 36.06 -22.96
CA ILE A 518 -7.89 37.16 -23.53
C ILE A 518 -6.61 37.38 -22.71
N GLU A 519 -6.69 37.42 -21.38
CA GLU A 519 -5.53 37.57 -20.49
C GLU A 519 -4.59 36.38 -20.61
N ASN A 520 -5.09 35.14 -20.65
CA ASN A 520 -4.25 33.97 -20.93
C ASN A 520 -3.60 34.05 -22.30
N GLN A 521 -4.31 34.50 -23.33
CA GLN A 521 -3.73 34.66 -24.66
C GLN A 521 -2.65 35.75 -24.69
N GLN A 522 -2.83 36.84 -23.93
CA GLN A 522 -1.82 37.86 -23.73
C GLN A 522 -0.62 37.35 -22.92
N PHE A 523 -0.84 36.52 -21.88
CA PHE A 523 0.25 35.90 -21.13
C PHE A 523 1.00 34.87 -21.95
N VAL A 524 0.32 34.06 -22.75
CA VAL A 524 0.96 33.14 -23.70
C VAL A 524 1.83 33.91 -24.69
N SER A 525 1.33 35.00 -25.27
CA SER A 525 2.12 35.86 -26.15
C SER A 525 3.35 36.46 -25.44
N LYS A 526 3.19 36.96 -24.20
CA LYS A 526 4.33 37.44 -23.39
C LYS A 526 5.31 36.35 -23.01
N ILE A 527 4.83 35.12 -22.76
CA ILE A 527 5.67 33.96 -22.48
C ILE A 527 6.43 33.55 -23.74
N GLU A 528 5.82 33.60 -24.91
CA GLU A 528 6.49 33.35 -26.19
C GLU A 528 7.56 34.41 -26.47
N GLU A 529 7.27 35.69 -26.22
CA GLU A 529 8.22 36.79 -26.33
C GLU A 529 9.39 36.63 -25.34
N ALA A 530 9.10 36.37 -24.06
CA ALA A 530 10.11 36.11 -23.04
C ALA A 530 10.91 34.82 -23.33
N ASN A 531 10.30 33.79 -23.89
CA ASN A 531 10.99 32.58 -24.33
C ASN A 531 11.89 32.85 -25.53
N LYS A 532 11.49 33.74 -26.44
CA LYS A 532 12.30 34.19 -27.56
C LYS A 532 13.51 34.99 -27.06
N GLU A 533 13.29 35.92 -26.13
CA GLU A 533 14.37 36.64 -25.44
C GLU A 533 15.29 35.68 -24.67
N LEU A 534 14.74 34.67 -23.99
CA LEU A 534 15.51 33.64 -23.30
C LEU A 534 16.35 32.82 -24.28
N VAL A 535 15.81 32.48 -25.46
CA VAL A 535 16.55 31.79 -26.52
C VAL A 535 17.70 32.67 -27.01
N ASP A 536 17.46 33.96 -27.22
CA ASP A 536 18.52 34.89 -27.65
C ASP A 536 19.56 35.12 -26.54
N LEU A 537 19.15 35.21 -25.28
CA LEU A 537 20.04 35.26 -24.13
C LEU A 537 20.83 33.95 -23.95
N LYS A 538 20.23 32.80 -24.26
CA LYS A 538 20.94 31.50 -24.30
C LYS A 538 21.97 31.47 -25.42
N LYS A 539 21.67 32.04 -26.59
CA LYS A 539 22.66 32.17 -27.68
C LYS A 539 23.82 33.07 -27.26
N THR A 540 23.55 34.21 -26.63
CA THR A 540 24.62 35.09 -26.13
C THR A 540 25.42 34.43 -25.01
N HIS A 541 24.75 33.79 -24.05
CA HIS A 541 25.42 33.00 -23.01
C HIS A 541 26.29 31.90 -23.62
N ALA A 542 25.79 31.14 -24.60
CA ALA A 542 26.58 30.11 -25.29
C ALA A 542 27.82 30.69 -25.98
N LYS A 543 27.71 31.87 -26.63
CA LYS A 543 28.86 32.59 -27.20
C LYS A 543 29.87 32.97 -26.11
N VAL A 544 29.40 33.56 -25.01
CA VAL A 544 30.25 33.96 -23.88
C VAL A 544 30.91 32.75 -23.23
N THR A 545 30.18 31.67 -22.97
CA THR A 545 30.73 30.41 -22.44
C THR A 545 31.77 29.81 -23.38
N LYS A 546 31.55 29.85 -24.70
CA LYS A 546 32.56 29.41 -25.68
C LYS A 546 33.83 30.26 -25.59
N GLN A 547 33.69 31.58 -25.46
CA GLN A 547 34.83 32.48 -25.26
C GLN A 547 35.56 32.20 -23.94
N VAL A 548 34.83 32.07 -22.83
CA VAL A 548 35.39 31.76 -21.50
C VAL A 548 36.11 30.42 -21.50
N ASN A 549 35.53 29.38 -22.10
CA ASN A 549 36.19 28.08 -22.22
C ASN A 549 37.43 28.17 -23.12
N GLY A 550 37.37 28.96 -24.19
CA GLY A 550 38.55 29.25 -25.01
C GLY A 550 39.67 29.93 -24.21
N MET A 551 39.33 30.94 -23.41
CA MET A 551 40.28 31.61 -22.52
C MET A 551 40.81 30.66 -21.44
N LYS A 552 39.96 29.81 -20.86
CA LYS A 552 40.36 28.81 -19.87
C LYS A 552 41.34 27.80 -20.45
N ASN A 553 41.07 27.30 -21.66
CA ASN A 553 41.99 26.40 -22.35
C ASN A 553 43.32 27.09 -22.61
N ARG A 554 43.31 28.34 -23.10
CA ARG A 554 44.53 29.12 -23.32
C ARG A 554 45.31 29.39 -22.04
N ILE A 555 44.64 29.65 -20.92
CA ILE A 555 45.28 29.75 -19.60
C ILE A 555 45.88 28.39 -19.22
N GLY A 556 45.16 27.28 -19.45
CA GLY A 556 45.68 25.93 -19.24
C GLY A 556 46.95 25.64 -20.03
N ASP A 557 46.96 25.99 -21.32
CA ASP A 557 48.12 25.86 -22.20
C ASP A 557 49.30 26.69 -21.67
N LEU A 558 49.06 27.96 -21.32
CA LEU A 558 50.09 28.85 -20.76
C LEU A 558 50.62 28.37 -19.40
N LEU A 559 49.77 27.81 -18.54
CA LEU A 559 50.20 27.19 -17.27
C LEU A 559 51.04 25.93 -17.52
N GLY A 560 50.68 25.15 -18.55
CA GLY A 560 51.48 24.02 -19.01
C GLY A 560 52.86 24.46 -19.51
N GLU A 561 52.90 25.49 -20.35
CA GLU A 561 54.16 26.10 -20.81
C GLU A 561 54.98 26.64 -19.63
N GLU A 562 54.35 27.32 -18.66
CA GLU A 562 55.02 27.81 -17.45
C GLU A 562 55.65 26.66 -16.67
N ALA A 563 54.94 25.53 -16.50
CA ALA A 563 55.45 24.35 -15.80
C ALA A 563 56.66 23.74 -16.51
N VAL A 564 56.59 23.58 -17.84
CA VAL A 564 57.71 23.07 -18.66
C VAL A 564 58.91 24.01 -18.58
N LEU A 565 58.68 25.32 -18.69
CA LEU A 565 59.74 26.33 -18.58
C LEU A 565 60.37 26.34 -17.19
N LYS A 566 59.59 26.18 -16.12
CA LYS A 566 60.12 26.04 -14.75
C LYS A 566 61.00 24.80 -14.63
N GLU A 567 60.56 23.66 -15.16
CA GLU A 567 61.36 22.43 -15.13
C GLU A 567 62.67 22.60 -15.91
N GLU A 568 62.62 23.26 -17.08
CA GLU A 568 63.80 23.56 -17.89
C GLU A 568 64.75 24.55 -17.18
N ILE A 569 64.22 25.57 -16.50
CA ILE A 569 65.01 26.50 -15.68
C ILE A 569 65.71 25.74 -14.54
N GLU A 570 65.02 24.85 -13.83
CA GLU A 570 65.63 24.06 -12.76
C GLU A 570 66.69 23.08 -13.29
N LYS A 571 66.45 22.45 -14.44
CA LYS A 571 67.48 21.65 -15.14
C LYS A 571 68.70 22.49 -15.48
N ARG A 572 68.51 23.70 -16.03
CA ARG A 572 69.61 24.62 -16.37
C ARG A 572 70.36 25.11 -15.13
N LYS A 573 69.67 25.44 -14.04
CA LYS A 573 70.30 25.78 -12.75
C LYS A 573 71.14 24.63 -12.21
N CYS A 574 70.63 23.39 -12.26
CA CYS A 574 71.39 22.22 -11.85
C CYS A 574 72.66 22.04 -12.71
N MET A 575 72.54 22.21 -14.03
CA MET A 575 73.69 22.16 -14.93
C MET A 575 74.70 23.28 -14.64
N LEU A 576 74.23 24.50 -14.36
CA LEU A 576 75.09 25.63 -13.99
C LEU A 576 75.84 25.32 -12.70
N SER A 577 75.16 24.83 -11.65
CA SER A 577 75.79 24.47 -10.38
C SER A 577 76.84 23.37 -10.56
N LYS A 578 76.57 22.35 -11.40
CA LYS A 578 77.58 21.33 -11.74
C LYS A 578 78.78 21.94 -12.46
N ALA A 579 78.55 22.85 -13.41
CA ALA A 579 79.63 23.54 -14.12
C ALA A 579 80.46 24.41 -13.18
N GLU A 580 79.84 25.12 -12.24
CA GLU A 580 80.53 25.89 -11.19
C GLU A 580 81.38 24.99 -10.29
N GLN A 581 80.85 23.85 -9.85
CA GLN A 581 81.62 22.86 -9.08
C GLN A 581 82.79 22.28 -9.88
N ASP A 582 82.59 22.00 -11.17
CA ASP A 582 83.65 21.54 -12.06
C ASP A 582 84.73 22.62 -12.24
N ILE A 583 84.34 23.90 -12.38
CA ILE A 583 85.30 25.02 -12.43
C ILE A 583 86.13 25.06 -11.13
N ILE A 584 85.49 24.98 -9.96
CA ILE A 584 86.19 24.95 -8.68
C ILE A 584 87.19 23.77 -8.63
N ARG A 585 86.76 22.58 -9.06
CA ARG A 585 87.61 21.39 -9.09
C ARG A 585 88.79 21.54 -10.04
N VAL A 586 88.56 22.03 -11.26
CA VAL A 586 89.61 22.25 -12.27
C VAL A 586 90.59 23.34 -11.81
N VAL A 587 90.11 24.40 -11.15
CA VAL A 587 90.99 25.43 -10.56
C VAL A 587 91.84 24.83 -9.46
N ALA A 588 91.26 24.02 -8.56
CA ALA A 588 92.01 23.32 -7.51
C ALA A 588 93.04 22.33 -8.09
N GLU A 589 92.68 21.57 -9.11
CA GLU A 589 93.60 20.68 -9.84
C GLU A 589 94.71 21.46 -10.54
N LYS A 590 94.39 22.60 -11.18
CA LYS A 590 95.37 23.50 -11.81
C LYS A 590 96.35 24.05 -10.78
N ASP A 591 95.86 24.49 -9.61
CA ASP A 591 96.72 25.02 -8.55
C ASP A 591 97.56 23.92 -7.89
N LYS A 592 97.02 22.69 -7.75
CA LYS A 592 97.79 21.53 -7.31
C LYS A 592 98.88 21.18 -8.31
N ALA A 593 98.55 21.10 -9.61
CA ALA A 593 99.52 20.86 -10.67
C ALA A 593 100.57 21.98 -10.78
N ARG A 594 100.19 23.24 -10.52
CA ARG A 594 101.12 24.37 -10.45
C ARG A 594 102.09 24.23 -9.27
N LYS A 595 101.60 23.87 -8.08
CA LYS A 595 102.43 23.56 -6.91
C LYS A 595 103.34 22.35 -7.17
N GLU A 596 102.84 21.31 -7.82
CA GLU A 596 103.64 20.14 -8.23
C GLU A 596 104.74 20.54 -9.22
N ASN A 597 104.41 21.38 -10.21
CA ASN A 597 105.37 21.88 -11.20
C ASN A 597 106.41 22.81 -10.54
N ASP A 598 106.00 23.66 -9.59
CA ASP A 598 106.92 24.48 -8.79
C ASP A 598 107.82 23.58 -7.91
N LYS A 599 107.29 22.49 -7.33
CA LYS A 599 108.08 21.48 -6.62
C LYS A 599 109.05 20.75 -7.54
N ILE A 600 108.64 20.34 -8.74
CA ILE A 600 109.52 19.72 -9.76
C ILE A 600 110.55 20.73 -10.24
N ARG A 601 110.23 22.03 -10.37
CA ARG A 601 111.20 23.09 -10.63
C ARG A 601 112.20 23.24 -9.49
N ILE A 602 111.73 23.21 -8.23
CA ILE A 602 112.59 23.27 -7.05
C ILE A 602 113.42 22.00 -6.91
N GLN A 603 112.89 20.81 -7.21
CA GLN A 603 113.63 19.54 -7.27
C GLN A 603 114.50 19.41 -8.52
N SER A 604 114.23 20.11 -9.62
CA SER A 604 115.18 20.23 -10.75
C SER A 604 116.32 21.18 -10.36
N ARG A 605 116.01 22.22 -9.57
CA ARG A 605 116.96 23.15 -8.95
C ARG A 605 117.72 22.56 -7.76
N ASN A 606 117.15 21.54 -7.11
CA ASN A 606 117.66 20.78 -5.98
C ASN A 606 117.94 19.31 -6.34
N LEU A 607 117.91 18.88 -7.61
CA LEU A 607 118.71 17.78 -8.21
C LEU A 607 119.93 18.39 -8.91
N ALA A 608 119.87 19.70 -9.14
CA ALA A 608 121.00 20.57 -8.88
C ALA A 608 121.37 20.68 -7.37
N ASN A 609 120.77 19.85 -6.48
CA ASN A 609 121.43 19.20 -5.35
C ASN A 609 122.87 18.95 -5.81
N ALA A 610 123.86 19.39 -5.06
CA ALA A 610 124.13 18.75 -3.80
C ALA A 610 124.23 17.21 -3.99
N GLY A 611 125.41 16.75 -4.41
CA GLY A 611 126.08 15.86 -3.47
C GLY A 611 126.32 16.68 -2.18
N ASN A 612 126.01 16.24 -0.96
CA ASN A 612 125.96 14.88 -0.42
C ASN A 612 125.24 14.85 0.94
N GLY A 613 124.77 13.64 1.32
CA GLY A 613 124.45 13.22 2.69
C GLY A 613 125.69 13.06 3.58
N SER A 614 125.69 12.36 4.71
CA SER A 614 125.12 11.03 4.98
C SER A 614 125.24 10.76 6.51
N PRO A 615 124.94 9.55 7.04
CA PRO A 615 123.70 9.35 7.79
C PRO A 615 123.95 8.51 9.07
N GLU A 616 122.88 7.90 9.55
CA GLU A 616 122.83 6.64 10.31
C GLU A 616 122.84 6.73 11.83
N GLY A 617 121.86 6.01 12.40
CA GLY A 617 121.89 5.57 13.78
C GLY A 617 120.82 6.20 14.65
N ASP A 618 119.74 5.46 14.82
CA ASP A 618 118.90 5.41 16.02
C ASP A 618 118.02 6.59 16.38
N SER A 619 117.96 7.57 15.48
CA SER A 619 117.32 8.85 15.66
C SER A 619 116.71 9.26 14.32
N ASP A 620 115.52 9.87 14.33
CA ASP A 620 114.97 10.76 13.27
C ASP A 620 115.08 10.39 11.74
N GLY A 621 113.94 10.30 11.02
CA GLY A 621 113.82 10.71 9.57
C GLY A 621 114.05 9.68 8.41
N PRO A 622 114.19 10.07 7.09
CA PRO A 622 113.21 9.95 5.93
C PRO A 622 113.76 9.51 4.48
N GLN A 623 112.91 9.48 3.39
CA GLN A 623 113.02 9.76 1.89
C GLN A 623 114.21 9.38 0.89
N PHE A 624 113.96 8.72 -0.29
CA PHE A 624 114.71 8.88 -1.63
C PHE A 624 114.04 8.16 -2.85
N MET A 625 113.48 6.96 -2.68
CA MET A 625 112.78 6.23 -3.77
C MET A 625 111.62 7.02 -4.39
N GLU A 626 111.16 8.04 -3.67
CA GLU A 626 110.25 9.09 -4.07
C GLU A 626 110.65 9.80 -5.39
N CYS A 627 111.95 9.92 -5.72
CA CYS A 627 112.38 10.78 -6.83
C CYS A 627 112.15 10.16 -8.24
N LEU A 628 112.35 8.85 -8.40
CA LEU A 628 112.17 8.17 -9.70
C LEU A 628 110.70 8.10 -10.12
N LEU A 629 109.81 7.94 -9.13
CA LEU A 629 108.36 7.94 -9.34
C LEU A 629 107.88 9.29 -9.87
N LEU A 630 108.44 10.40 -9.39
CA LEU A 630 108.05 11.75 -9.80
C LEU A 630 108.31 12.04 -11.28
N LYS A 631 109.36 11.47 -11.90
CA LYS A 631 109.66 11.69 -13.34
C LYS A 631 108.65 11.00 -14.25
N VAL A 632 108.20 9.81 -13.88
CA VAL A 632 107.15 9.08 -14.59
C VAL A 632 105.81 9.81 -14.41
N GLU A 633 105.58 10.39 -13.23
CA GLU A 633 104.39 11.18 -12.95
C GLU A 633 104.31 12.45 -13.81
N GLU A 634 105.43 13.14 -14.03
CA GLU A 634 105.50 14.33 -14.91
C GLU A 634 105.02 14.02 -16.35
N GLN A 635 105.52 12.94 -16.97
CA GLN A 635 105.09 12.55 -18.32
C GLN A 635 103.61 12.16 -18.39
N ASN A 636 103.10 11.54 -17.34
CA ASN A 636 101.68 11.18 -17.24
C ASN A 636 100.79 12.42 -17.09
N LEU A 637 101.23 13.44 -16.34
CA LEU A 637 100.52 14.71 -16.19
C LEU A 637 100.47 15.48 -17.52
N GLU A 638 101.52 15.45 -18.33
CA GLU A 638 101.55 16.16 -19.61
C GLU A 638 100.61 15.52 -20.65
N LYS A 639 100.49 14.19 -20.66
CA LYS A 639 99.45 13.49 -21.44
C LYS A 639 98.05 13.86 -20.96
N LYS A 640 97.81 13.89 -19.64
CA LYS A 640 96.50 14.31 -19.08
C LYS A 640 96.12 15.73 -19.46
N LYS A 641 97.09 16.67 -19.48
CA LYS A 641 96.85 18.06 -19.90
C LYS A 641 96.33 18.14 -21.33
N LYS A 642 96.98 17.47 -22.29
CA LYS A 642 96.52 17.46 -23.70
C LYS A 642 95.13 16.86 -23.85
N ASP A 643 94.80 15.86 -23.05
CA ASP A 643 93.49 15.21 -23.09
C ASP A 643 92.37 16.10 -22.53
N LEU A 644 92.64 16.84 -21.45
CA LEU A 644 91.72 17.85 -20.91
C LEU A 644 91.50 19.01 -21.90
N GLU A 645 92.54 19.48 -22.58
CA GLU A 645 92.41 20.53 -23.61
C GLU A 645 91.53 20.10 -24.80
N ARG A 646 91.49 18.81 -25.15
CA ARG A 646 90.53 18.28 -26.14
C ARG A 646 89.11 18.27 -25.60
N LYS A 647 88.91 17.82 -24.36
CA LYS A 647 87.58 17.77 -23.72
C LYS A 647 86.93 19.15 -23.59
N VAL A 648 87.72 20.19 -23.26
CA VAL A 648 87.22 21.57 -23.21
C VAL A 648 86.74 22.05 -24.58
N ARG A 649 87.51 21.77 -25.66
CA ARG A 649 87.12 22.13 -27.03
C ARG A 649 85.82 21.45 -27.48
N ALA A 650 85.68 20.15 -27.20
CA ALA A 650 84.45 19.42 -27.52
C ALA A 650 83.23 20.01 -26.80
N ARG A 651 83.40 20.44 -25.54
CA ARG A 651 82.30 21.00 -24.75
C ARG A 651 81.88 22.39 -25.24
N LEU A 652 82.82 23.24 -25.66
CA LEU A 652 82.53 24.54 -26.28
C LEU A 652 81.77 24.42 -27.62
N LEU A 653 82.07 23.39 -28.41
CA LEU A 653 81.34 23.10 -29.65
C LEU A 653 79.90 22.65 -29.37
N SER A 654 79.69 21.83 -28.33
CA SER A 654 78.35 21.41 -27.90
C SER A 654 77.48 22.58 -27.44
N THR A 655 78.03 23.58 -26.73
CA THR A 655 77.25 24.75 -26.30
C THR A 655 76.78 25.62 -27.46
N ARG A 656 77.55 25.70 -28.56
CA ARG A 656 77.15 26.45 -29.77
C ARG A 656 76.00 25.75 -30.52
N TYR A 657 76.04 24.43 -30.62
CA TYR A 657 74.97 23.66 -31.29
C TYR A 657 73.60 23.79 -30.60
N PHE A 658 73.58 23.96 -29.27
CA PHE A 658 72.34 24.17 -28.51
C PHE A 658 71.73 25.58 -28.70
N ALA A 659 72.55 26.59 -29.03
CA ALA A 659 72.05 27.95 -29.28
C ALA A 659 71.27 28.05 -30.60
N ASP A 660 71.71 27.34 -31.65
CA ASP A 660 71.13 27.43 -32.98
C ASP A 660 69.80 26.66 -33.15
N SER A 661 69.50 25.65 -32.32
CA SER A 661 68.19 24.93 -32.39
C SER A 661 66.99 25.73 -31.85
N SER A 662 67.22 26.93 -31.31
CA SER A 662 66.20 27.78 -30.67
C SER A 662 65.54 28.82 -31.61
N ARG A 663 65.81 28.79 -32.92
CA ARG A 663 65.31 29.77 -33.91
C ARG A 663 64.21 29.23 -34.86
N SER A 664 62.94 29.50 -34.47
CA SER A 664 61.72 29.77 -35.30
C SER A 664 61.05 28.61 -36.10
N PRO A 665 59.78 28.72 -36.61
CA PRO A 665 58.91 29.92 -36.73
C PRO A 665 57.42 29.77 -36.31
N LYS A 666 56.79 30.93 -36.02
CA LYS A 666 55.33 31.16 -35.98
C LYS A 666 54.85 31.67 -37.34
N GLU A 667 53.56 31.44 -37.60
CA GLU A 667 52.61 32.14 -38.51
C GLU A 667 52.18 31.45 -39.83
N GLY A 668 50.85 31.37 -40.02
CA GLY A 668 50.18 31.50 -41.32
C GLY A 668 49.25 30.35 -41.76
N SER A 669 47.92 30.51 -41.61
CA SER A 669 46.94 30.25 -42.68
C SER A 669 45.49 30.49 -42.21
N GLU A 670 44.96 31.66 -42.58
CA GLU A 670 43.55 31.84 -42.94
C GLU A 670 43.30 31.17 -44.29
N LEU A 671 42.18 30.47 -44.44
CA LEU A 671 41.63 30.10 -45.75
C LEU A 671 40.12 30.31 -45.74
N VAL A 672 39.72 31.28 -46.56
CA VAL A 672 38.36 31.54 -47.05
C VAL A 672 38.06 30.54 -48.17
N SER A 673 36.84 30.00 -48.18
CA SER A 673 36.20 29.50 -49.40
C SER A 673 34.68 29.58 -49.25
N ASP A 674 34.08 30.50 -50.02
CA ASP A 674 32.68 30.48 -50.43
C ASP A 674 32.45 29.30 -51.40
N GLU A 675 31.33 28.60 -51.28
CA GLU A 675 30.52 28.19 -52.45
C GLU A 675 29.10 27.72 -52.05
N THR A 676 28.15 28.42 -52.67
CA THR A 676 26.75 28.17 -53.05
C THR A 676 26.05 26.81 -52.81
N SER A 677 24.77 26.96 -52.39
CA SER A 677 23.55 26.16 -52.63
C SER A 677 23.61 24.85 -53.43
N TYR A 678 22.95 23.79 -52.93
CA TYR A 678 21.62 23.35 -53.38
C TYR A 678 21.11 22.18 -52.52
N GLU A 679 19.78 22.09 -52.46
CA GLU A 679 18.91 21.18 -51.72
C GLU A 679 19.20 19.67 -51.83
N LYS A 680 18.87 18.91 -50.77
CA LYS A 680 17.92 17.78 -50.79
C LYS A 680 17.60 17.22 -49.39
N SER A 681 16.31 17.28 -49.05
CA SER A 681 15.49 16.39 -48.21
C SER A 681 16.09 15.74 -46.95
N CYS A 682 15.69 16.21 -45.76
CA CYS A 682 14.58 15.64 -44.95
C CYS A 682 14.27 16.54 -43.76
#